data_AF-A0A8F5GYS9-F1
#
_entry.id   AF-A0A8F5GYS9-F1
#
_cell.length_a   1.000
_cell.length_b   1.000
_cell.length_c   1.000
_cell.angle_alpha   90.00
_cell.angle_beta   90.00
_cell.angle_gamma   90.00
#
_symmetry.space_group_name_H-M   'P 1'
#
loop_
_entity.id
_entity.type
_entity.pdbx_description
1 polymer ?
#
loop_
_entity_poly.entity_id
_entity_poly.type
_entity_poly.pdbx_seq_one_letter_code
_entity_poly.pdbx_strand_id
1 'polypeptide(L)'
;MNSVIVTLILIVLTISLGVSLLDYYTSLSSNTYNSVLPLQIAMELSKELQVSYSPPSISYAVPAEKGQPLNISVDILLTLNLNFSGPIYLILFLMKSSYSPYYYIPTPLFSNGFINEISNPNDVGYVDISGQGVKTVELTNARINLLTGSITNINAYAFEVTPGEELNVTFTTNESYVPVMWVVVDLYGNLYRIAYPVISSQIFVNTYCGSGSSVTTTTYGQLFEKLFGDYSLLFETGPNSELSLGENSLINTPSNVGYNSNGNSEIKLDENAKIYANHLYLSPSANIAQVGKNAVLPLYSYSNDIPYVPLQYLINPLYSEYNPYQFQLQLEKEANQIYNNYKNNFVVNPNQASSFNYPVIFTGSVTFNNQSVTFNYPVIFEGPVTVNGGNLTFKNLVIFENSLSTNNAFLNFDNIAVFEGSVQLSNSEISFNSGALFNSSSSAKIIISRTNILANGPIIMNLTASNSEISFSGQTAISDSSPIISLTAGSITTEEDSNIQISNNYPLFIQTNSPQNAAVSFGENSSITINGGAIINADGGKVKFSEGSQLNIPNGDLIINTGEVITPAETSFGERSSIHVNGQIVIDSYKIKFSENTQISSTGYAILYGQDIKFDENSQIIIKSGIAENSENSQIVKIITPIGLNPSSLYITGWFSIIPNNSITPIDSTTLLNTTYQVYLNLVTTPKTPTEYNLILYVNSTLYDLTTINAFQPYMYVIEGYISQGYTYLERLSRTQIIE
;
A
#
# COMPACT_ATOMS: atom_id res chain seq x y z
N MET A 1 34.86 -81.02 -7.61
CA MET A 1 34.82 -79.83 -8.50
C MET A 1 36.10 -79.04 -8.28
N ASN A 2 36.85 -78.79 -9.35
CA ASN A 2 38.20 -78.22 -9.30
C ASN A 2 38.15 -76.82 -8.66
N SER A 3 38.90 -76.56 -7.58
CA SER A 3 38.84 -75.29 -6.85
C SER A 3 39.13 -74.09 -7.76
N VAL A 4 40.00 -74.28 -8.75
CA VAL A 4 40.33 -73.31 -9.79
C VAL A 4 39.11 -72.92 -10.63
N ILE A 5 38.22 -73.87 -10.96
CA ILE A 5 37.01 -73.60 -11.75
C ILE A 5 36.00 -72.81 -10.92
N VAL A 6 35.86 -73.14 -9.63
CA VAL A 6 34.97 -72.40 -8.72
C VAL A 6 35.47 -70.98 -8.49
N THR A 7 36.78 -70.80 -8.30
CA THR A 7 37.40 -69.47 -8.19
C THR A 7 37.27 -68.67 -9.49
N LEU A 8 37.44 -69.29 -10.65
CA LEU A 8 37.25 -68.63 -11.94
C LEU A 8 35.79 -68.18 -12.14
N ILE A 9 34.82 -69.05 -11.80
CA ILE A 9 33.38 -68.71 -11.88
C ILE A 9 33.05 -67.56 -10.92
N LEU A 10 33.58 -67.58 -9.69
CA LEU A 10 33.39 -66.49 -8.72
C LEU A 10 34.00 -65.18 -9.23
N ILE A 11 35.22 -65.21 -9.78
CA ILE A 11 35.85 -64.02 -10.36
C ILE A 11 35.03 -63.48 -11.53
N VAL A 12 34.53 -64.34 -12.42
CA VAL A 12 33.68 -63.93 -13.54
C VAL A 12 32.35 -63.33 -13.05
N LEU A 13 31.72 -63.91 -12.03
CA LEU A 13 30.51 -63.37 -11.41
C LEU A 13 30.75 -62.03 -10.73
N THR A 14 31.86 -61.88 -9.99
CA THR A 14 32.22 -60.62 -9.32
C THR A 14 32.56 -59.53 -10.32
N ILE A 15 33.28 -59.85 -11.40
CA ILE A 15 33.56 -58.90 -12.49
C ILE A 15 32.26 -58.54 -13.21
N SER A 16 31.38 -59.50 -13.47
CA SER A 16 30.10 -59.23 -14.15
C SER A 16 29.17 -58.36 -13.31
N LEU A 17 29.09 -58.62 -11.99
CA LEU A 17 28.35 -57.77 -11.05
C LEU A 17 28.98 -56.38 -10.92
N GLY A 18 30.31 -56.30 -10.88
CA GLY A 18 31.05 -55.04 -10.84
C GLY A 18 30.86 -54.19 -12.10
N VAL A 19 30.89 -54.80 -13.28
CA VAL A 19 30.62 -54.14 -14.57
C VAL A 19 29.14 -53.73 -14.66
N SER A 20 28.21 -54.57 -14.21
CA SER A 20 26.78 -54.22 -14.20
C SER A 20 26.47 -53.07 -13.24
N LEU A 21 27.13 -53.03 -12.07
CA LEU A 21 27.03 -51.91 -11.13
C LEU A 21 27.71 -50.64 -11.65
N LEU A 22 28.83 -50.77 -12.38
CA LEU A 22 29.52 -49.64 -13.02
C LEU A 22 28.69 -49.08 -14.19
N ASP A 23 28.09 -49.93 -15.01
CA ASP A 23 27.16 -49.54 -16.08
C ASP A 23 25.87 -48.93 -15.51
N TYR A 24 25.35 -49.46 -14.40
CA TYR A 24 24.22 -48.86 -13.69
C TYR A 24 24.58 -47.50 -13.10
N TYR A 25 25.76 -47.34 -12.46
CA TYR A 25 26.21 -46.06 -11.91
C TYR A 25 26.58 -45.04 -12.98
N THR A 26 27.16 -45.45 -14.10
CA THR A 26 27.51 -44.58 -15.24
C THR A 26 26.27 -44.20 -16.06
N SER A 27 25.26 -45.06 -16.14
CA SER A 27 23.96 -44.71 -16.73
C SER A 27 23.12 -43.81 -15.81
N LEU A 28 23.14 -44.01 -14.48
CA LEU A 28 22.49 -43.09 -13.54
C LEU A 28 23.21 -41.74 -13.48
N SER A 29 24.55 -41.73 -13.45
CA SER A 29 25.31 -40.50 -13.44
C SER A 29 25.23 -39.78 -14.78
N SER A 30 25.27 -40.45 -15.93
CA SER A 30 25.06 -39.77 -17.22
C SER A 30 23.64 -39.23 -17.38
N ASN A 31 22.59 -39.93 -16.91
CA ASN A 31 21.22 -39.41 -16.95
C ASN A 31 20.98 -38.25 -15.97
N THR A 32 21.63 -38.26 -14.80
CA THR A 32 21.51 -37.18 -13.80
C THR A 32 22.42 -35.99 -14.13
N TYR A 33 23.59 -36.23 -14.72
CA TYR A 33 24.55 -35.19 -15.15
C TYR A 33 24.07 -34.51 -16.45
N ASN A 34 23.41 -35.25 -17.36
CA ASN A 34 22.80 -34.67 -18.57
C ASN A 34 21.53 -33.85 -18.32
N SER A 35 20.86 -33.98 -17.16
CA SER A 35 19.68 -33.17 -16.83
C SER A 35 19.98 -31.98 -15.90
N VAL A 36 20.99 -32.10 -15.03
CA VAL A 36 21.35 -31.05 -14.05
C VAL A 36 22.22 -29.96 -14.67
N LEU A 37 23.18 -30.31 -15.55
CA LEU A 37 24.07 -29.32 -16.15
C LEU A 37 23.33 -28.34 -17.08
N PRO A 38 22.40 -28.76 -17.97
CA PRO A 38 21.66 -27.81 -18.81
C PRO A 38 20.69 -26.93 -18.02
N LEU A 39 20.05 -27.46 -16.95
CA LEU A 39 19.22 -26.65 -16.05
C LEU A 39 20.06 -25.60 -15.31
N GLN A 40 21.25 -25.96 -14.82
CA GLN A 40 22.17 -25.03 -14.18
C GLN A 40 22.65 -23.96 -15.16
N ILE A 41 22.98 -24.32 -16.40
CA ILE A 41 23.32 -23.35 -17.46
C ILE A 41 22.14 -22.42 -17.75
N ALA A 42 20.92 -22.94 -17.84
CA ALA A 42 19.71 -22.14 -18.03
C ALA A 42 19.49 -21.15 -16.87
N MET A 43 19.76 -21.56 -15.62
CA MET A 43 19.67 -20.68 -14.45
C MET A 43 20.74 -19.58 -14.46
N GLU A 44 21.96 -19.85 -14.93
CA GLU A 44 22.99 -18.81 -15.07
C GLU A 44 22.65 -17.84 -16.21
N LEU A 45 22.20 -18.34 -17.37
CA LEU A 45 21.73 -17.50 -18.48
C LEU A 45 20.55 -16.60 -18.07
N SER A 46 19.65 -17.08 -17.22
CA SER A 46 18.55 -16.28 -16.66
C SER A 46 19.04 -15.07 -15.87
N LYS A 47 20.15 -15.19 -15.13
CA LYS A 47 20.74 -14.09 -14.36
C LYS A 47 21.46 -13.07 -15.25
N GLU A 48 21.97 -13.51 -16.39
CA GLU A 48 22.69 -12.65 -17.34
C GLU A 48 21.77 -11.92 -18.32
N LEU A 49 20.53 -12.41 -18.51
CA LEU A 49 19.58 -11.82 -19.43
C LEU A 49 19.20 -10.39 -19.00
N GLN A 50 19.42 -9.44 -19.90
CA GLN A 50 18.89 -8.08 -19.79
C GLN A 50 17.82 -7.87 -20.86
N VAL A 51 16.62 -7.52 -20.42
CA VAL A 51 15.49 -7.20 -21.28
C VAL A 51 15.22 -5.70 -21.15
N SER A 52 15.29 -4.97 -22.26
CA SER A 52 14.91 -3.56 -22.32
C SER A 52 13.86 -3.36 -23.40
N TYR A 53 12.91 -2.46 -23.17
CA TYR A 53 11.92 -2.10 -24.17
C TYR A 53 11.67 -0.58 -24.18
N SER A 54 11.29 -0.03 -25.33
CA SER A 54 10.91 1.37 -25.47
C SER A 54 9.56 1.66 -24.81
N PRO A 55 9.23 2.94 -24.56
CA PRO A 55 7.84 3.33 -24.34
C PRO A 55 6.96 2.82 -25.51
N PRO A 56 5.76 2.27 -25.23
CA PRO A 56 4.90 1.72 -26.26
C PRO A 56 4.26 2.80 -27.14
N SER A 57 4.14 2.51 -28.44
CA SER A 57 3.17 3.18 -29.32
C SER A 57 1.84 2.44 -29.25
N ILE A 58 0.73 3.17 -29.28
CA ILE A 58 -0.60 2.58 -29.07
C ILE A 58 -1.52 3.01 -30.21
N SER A 59 -2.17 2.03 -30.82
CA SER A 59 -3.24 2.23 -31.78
C SER A 59 -4.52 1.51 -31.36
N TYR A 60 -5.66 2.14 -31.59
CA TYR A 60 -6.96 1.62 -31.18
C TYR A 60 -7.60 0.87 -32.34
N ALA A 61 -7.98 -0.38 -32.11
CA ALA A 61 -8.79 -1.14 -33.05
C ALA A 61 -10.27 -0.87 -32.74
N VAL A 62 -10.94 -0.13 -33.64
CA VAL A 62 -12.37 0.18 -33.48
C VAL A 62 -13.18 -1.13 -33.62
N PRO A 63 -13.88 -1.61 -32.58
CA PRO A 63 -14.70 -2.80 -32.70
C PRO A 63 -15.83 -2.56 -33.68
N ALA A 64 -16.10 -3.54 -34.55
CA ALA A 64 -17.14 -3.46 -35.58
C ALA A 64 -18.57 -3.42 -34.98
N GLU A 65 -18.73 -3.81 -33.71
CA GLU A 65 -20.01 -3.92 -33.01
C GLU A 65 -20.03 -3.09 -31.71
N LYS A 66 -21.20 -2.53 -31.41
CA LYS A 66 -21.43 -1.70 -30.22
C LYS A 66 -21.48 -2.59 -28.96
N GLY A 67 -20.64 -2.32 -27.96
CA GLY A 67 -20.67 -3.01 -26.65
C GLY A 67 -19.58 -4.05 -26.41
N GLN A 68 -18.59 -4.18 -27.30
CA GLN A 68 -17.39 -4.98 -27.04
C GLN A 68 -16.29 -4.14 -26.36
N PRO A 69 -15.47 -4.72 -25.47
CA PRO A 69 -14.33 -4.04 -24.88
C PRO A 69 -13.36 -3.59 -25.99
N LEU A 70 -12.77 -2.41 -25.81
CA LEU A 70 -11.87 -1.81 -26.79
C LEU A 70 -10.61 -2.67 -26.94
N ASN A 71 -10.32 -3.09 -28.17
CA ASN A 71 -9.07 -3.77 -28.49
C ASN A 71 -8.00 -2.71 -28.77
N ILE A 72 -6.81 -2.92 -28.21
CA ILE A 72 -5.70 -1.98 -28.25
C ILE A 72 -4.50 -2.72 -28.81
N SER A 73 -3.97 -2.23 -29.92
CA SER A 73 -2.71 -2.71 -30.48
C SER A 73 -1.56 -1.86 -29.91
N VAL A 74 -0.52 -2.52 -29.43
CA VAL A 74 0.60 -1.92 -28.73
C VAL A 74 1.89 -2.36 -29.42
N ASP A 75 2.69 -1.37 -29.83
CA ASP A 75 3.99 -1.57 -30.47
C ASP A 75 5.11 -1.15 -29.52
N ILE A 76 6.10 -2.02 -29.31
CA ILE A 76 7.30 -1.71 -28.53
C ILE A 76 8.56 -2.08 -29.32
N LEU A 77 9.63 -1.32 -29.13
CA LEU A 77 10.98 -1.73 -29.51
C LEU A 77 11.59 -2.51 -28.36
N LEU A 78 11.86 -3.79 -28.55
CA LEU A 78 12.42 -4.71 -27.57
C LEU A 78 13.88 -5.03 -27.92
N THR A 79 14.76 -4.99 -26.94
CA THR A 79 16.14 -5.48 -27.06
C THR A 79 16.41 -6.53 -26.00
N LEU A 80 17.00 -7.65 -26.41
CA LEU A 80 17.38 -8.75 -25.53
C LEU A 80 18.90 -8.93 -25.55
N ASN A 81 19.57 -8.56 -24.46
CA ASN A 81 21.01 -8.76 -24.33
C ASN A 81 21.28 -10.00 -23.50
N LEU A 82 21.93 -10.98 -24.11
CA LEU A 82 22.33 -12.23 -23.47
C LEU A 82 23.66 -12.71 -24.07
N ASN A 83 24.61 -13.11 -23.23
CA ASN A 83 25.90 -13.65 -23.66
C ASN A 83 25.76 -15.14 -24.06
N PHE A 84 24.97 -15.39 -25.10
CA PHE A 84 24.62 -16.73 -25.57
C PHE A 84 24.69 -16.78 -27.10
N SER A 85 25.35 -17.82 -27.64
CA SER A 85 25.56 -17.98 -29.09
C SER A 85 24.59 -18.95 -29.75
N GLY A 86 23.60 -19.47 -29.02
CA GLY A 86 22.57 -20.37 -29.54
C GLY A 86 21.25 -19.65 -29.86
N PRO A 87 20.26 -20.35 -30.43
CA PRO A 87 18.98 -19.76 -30.80
C PRO A 87 18.16 -19.38 -29.55
N ILE A 88 17.64 -18.16 -29.54
CA ILE A 88 16.66 -17.67 -28.56
C ILE A 88 15.28 -17.68 -29.23
N TYR A 89 14.31 -18.31 -28.59
CA TYR A 89 12.93 -18.36 -29.02
C TYR A 89 12.07 -17.48 -28.11
N LEU A 90 11.36 -16.53 -28.73
CA LEU A 90 10.37 -15.71 -28.04
C LEU A 90 8.98 -16.29 -28.28
N ILE A 91 8.24 -16.52 -27.20
CA ILE A 91 6.86 -16.99 -27.27
C ILE A 91 5.99 -15.94 -26.59
N LEU A 92 5.26 -15.17 -27.39
CA LEU A 92 4.39 -14.12 -26.90
C LEU A 92 2.95 -14.60 -26.87
N PHE A 93 2.26 -14.21 -25.81
CA PHE A 93 0.86 -14.56 -25.62
C PHE A 93 0.22 -13.60 -24.63
N LEU A 94 -1.10 -13.73 -24.48
CA LEU A 94 -1.85 -12.98 -23.50
C LEU A 94 -2.20 -13.85 -22.30
N MET A 95 -1.97 -13.32 -21.11
CA MET A 95 -2.38 -13.90 -19.83
C MET A 95 -3.57 -13.11 -19.30
N LYS A 96 -4.56 -13.76 -18.71
CA LYS A 96 -5.64 -13.03 -18.01
C LYS A 96 -5.06 -12.21 -16.85
N SER A 97 -5.52 -10.97 -16.69
CA SER A 97 -5.01 -10.03 -15.68
C SER A 97 -5.11 -10.53 -14.23
N SER A 98 -5.98 -11.51 -13.95
CA SER A 98 -6.16 -12.15 -12.65
C SER A 98 -5.16 -13.27 -12.32
N TYR A 99 -4.25 -13.64 -13.22
CA TYR A 99 -3.34 -14.76 -13.01
C TYR A 99 -1.96 -14.31 -12.53
N SER A 100 -1.35 -15.12 -11.66
CA SER A 100 0.04 -14.93 -11.24
C SER A 100 1.00 -15.22 -12.42
N PRO A 101 1.83 -14.24 -12.84
CA PRO A 101 2.73 -14.35 -13.98
C PRO A 101 3.60 -15.61 -13.96
N TYR A 102 4.19 -15.94 -12.82
CA TYR A 102 5.28 -16.92 -12.76
C TYR A 102 4.83 -18.38 -13.01
N TYR A 103 3.58 -18.69 -12.63
CA TYR A 103 3.00 -20.05 -12.66
C TYR A 103 2.08 -20.30 -13.85
N TYR A 104 1.80 -19.27 -14.65
CA TYR A 104 0.86 -19.39 -15.76
C TYR A 104 1.46 -20.22 -16.90
N ILE A 105 0.74 -21.28 -17.28
CA ILE A 105 1.00 -22.06 -18.50
C ILE A 105 -0.02 -21.60 -19.53
N PRO A 106 0.42 -21.03 -20.67
CA PRO A 106 -0.49 -20.49 -21.66
C PRO A 106 -1.37 -21.56 -22.30
N THR A 107 -2.63 -21.22 -22.50
CA THR A 107 -3.60 -22.02 -23.27
C THR A 107 -4.09 -21.20 -24.46
N PRO A 108 -4.47 -21.84 -25.60
CA PRO A 108 -5.07 -21.15 -26.73
C PRO A 108 -6.31 -20.35 -26.32
N LEU A 109 -6.35 -19.05 -26.69
CA LEU A 109 -7.51 -18.19 -26.44
C LEU A 109 -8.75 -18.64 -27.23
N PHE A 110 -8.54 -19.30 -28.37
CA PHE A 110 -9.58 -19.83 -29.24
C PHE A 110 -9.31 -21.29 -29.58
N SER A 111 -10.32 -22.01 -30.05
CA SER A 111 -10.36 -23.48 -30.23
C SER A 111 -9.36 -24.09 -31.23
N ASN A 112 -8.42 -23.32 -31.77
CA ASN A 112 -7.62 -23.70 -32.94
C ASN A 112 -6.23 -24.30 -32.61
N GLY A 113 -5.87 -24.36 -31.32
CA GLY A 113 -4.83 -25.28 -30.84
C GLY A 113 -3.43 -24.68 -30.65
N PHE A 114 -3.14 -23.49 -31.18
CA PHE A 114 -1.91 -22.73 -30.88
C PHE A 114 -2.19 -21.47 -30.03
N ILE A 115 -1.28 -21.16 -29.10
CA ILE A 115 -1.47 -20.10 -28.09
C ILE A 115 -1.63 -18.70 -28.72
N ASN A 116 -0.98 -18.44 -29.85
CA ASN A 116 -0.85 -17.12 -30.48
C ASN A 116 -1.15 -17.16 -31.99
N GLU A 117 -2.16 -17.91 -32.40
CA GLU A 117 -2.56 -18.11 -33.82
C GLU A 117 -3.41 -16.97 -34.40
N ILE A 118 -3.65 -15.90 -33.65
CA ILE A 118 -4.52 -14.81 -34.10
C ILE A 118 -3.84 -14.04 -35.23
N SER A 119 -4.44 -14.11 -36.41
CA SER A 119 -3.88 -13.55 -37.66
C SER A 119 -4.39 -12.15 -37.99
N ASN A 120 -5.46 -11.70 -37.33
CA ASN A 120 -6.02 -10.36 -37.53
C ASN A 120 -5.43 -9.39 -36.50
N PRO A 121 -4.73 -8.32 -36.91
CA PRO A 121 -4.10 -7.35 -36.01
C PRO A 121 -5.08 -6.61 -35.09
N ASN A 122 -6.38 -6.66 -35.39
CA ASN A 122 -7.41 -6.02 -34.57
C ASN A 122 -8.02 -6.92 -33.49
N ASP A 123 -7.69 -8.21 -33.48
CA ASP A 123 -8.30 -9.17 -32.57
C ASP A 123 -7.42 -9.42 -31.34
N VAL A 124 -8.05 -9.54 -30.16
CA VAL A 124 -7.36 -9.84 -28.90
C VAL A 124 -6.59 -11.14 -29.04
N GLY A 125 -5.29 -11.09 -28.74
CA GLY A 125 -4.40 -12.23 -28.86
C GLY A 125 -3.52 -12.21 -30.11
N TYR A 126 -3.69 -11.22 -31.00
CA TYR A 126 -2.72 -10.99 -32.07
C TYR A 126 -1.37 -10.62 -31.49
N VAL A 127 -0.32 -11.24 -32.00
CA VAL A 127 1.07 -10.91 -31.71
C VAL A 127 1.89 -10.98 -32.99
N ASP A 128 2.82 -10.06 -33.15
CA ASP A 128 3.78 -10.06 -34.25
C ASP A 128 5.15 -9.58 -33.75
N ILE A 129 6.21 -10.12 -34.35
CA ILE A 129 7.56 -9.64 -34.12
C ILE A 129 8.24 -9.48 -35.47
N SER A 130 8.77 -8.29 -35.71
CA SER A 130 9.57 -7.97 -36.88
C SER A 130 10.92 -7.40 -36.48
N GLY A 131 11.95 -7.63 -37.29
CA GLY A 131 13.32 -7.22 -37.03
C GLY A 131 14.26 -7.85 -38.05
N GLN A 132 15.53 -7.44 -38.05
CA GLN A 132 16.52 -8.18 -38.85
C GLN A 132 16.70 -9.58 -38.26
N GLY A 133 16.81 -10.60 -39.11
CA GLY A 133 17.10 -11.97 -38.66
C GLY A 133 15.95 -12.75 -38.00
N VAL A 134 14.80 -12.14 -37.73
CA VAL A 134 13.66 -12.81 -37.08
C VAL A 134 13.07 -13.90 -37.98
N LYS A 135 12.90 -15.11 -37.41
CA LYS A 135 12.28 -16.25 -38.11
C LYS A 135 11.19 -16.87 -37.25
N THR A 136 9.99 -17.00 -37.80
CA THR A 136 8.89 -17.73 -37.15
C THR A 136 9.12 -19.24 -37.22
N VAL A 137 8.95 -19.91 -36.08
CA VAL A 137 9.12 -21.35 -35.88
C VAL A 137 7.87 -21.90 -35.22
N GLU A 138 7.32 -22.99 -35.78
CA GLU A 138 6.19 -23.69 -35.18
C GLU A 138 6.68 -24.68 -34.12
N LEU A 139 6.20 -24.52 -32.89
CA LEU A 139 6.45 -25.45 -31.79
C LEU A 139 5.22 -26.32 -31.57
N THR A 140 5.22 -27.54 -32.10
CA THR A 140 4.12 -28.51 -31.93
C THR A 140 4.43 -29.49 -30.80
N ASN A 141 3.59 -29.50 -29.75
CA ASN A 141 3.74 -30.30 -28.53
C ASN A 141 5.16 -30.23 -27.94
N ALA A 142 5.73 -29.03 -27.96
CA ALA A 142 7.11 -28.79 -27.55
C ALA A 142 7.22 -28.89 -26.03
N ARG A 143 8.15 -29.71 -25.55
CA ARG A 143 8.43 -29.89 -24.12
C ARG A 143 9.34 -28.75 -23.65
N ILE A 144 8.82 -27.88 -22.79
CA ILE A 144 9.55 -26.76 -22.20
C ILE A 144 9.88 -27.08 -20.75
N ASN A 145 11.18 -27.05 -20.42
CA ASN A 145 11.67 -27.20 -19.06
C ASN A 145 11.64 -25.83 -18.37
N LEU A 146 11.01 -25.77 -17.20
CA LEU A 146 10.94 -24.57 -16.37
C LEU A 146 12.12 -24.57 -15.37
N LEU A 147 12.61 -23.40 -14.99
CA LEU A 147 13.70 -23.28 -14.00
C LEU A 147 13.33 -23.85 -12.62
N THR A 148 12.03 -24.03 -12.35
CA THR A 148 11.49 -24.70 -11.16
C THR A 148 11.67 -26.23 -11.17
N GLY A 149 12.22 -26.80 -12.25
CA GLY A 149 12.38 -28.25 -12.43
C GLY A 149 11.15 -28.99 -12.94
N SER A 150 10.04 -28.28 -13.20
CA SER A 150 8.84 -28.82 -13.84
C SER A 150 8.92 -28.76 -15.37
N ILE A 151 8.15 -29.62 -16.05
CA ILE A 151 8.08 -29.70 -17.52
C ILE A 151 6.65 -29.42 -17.94
N THR A 152 6.47 -28.59 -18.97
CA THR A 152 5.17 -28.32 -19.60
C THR A 152 5.23 -28.55 -21.11
N ASN A 153 4.10 -28.85 -21.73
CA ASN A 153 3.98 -28.99 -23.18
C ASN A 153 3.15 -27.83 -23.73
N ILE A 154 3.61 -27.22 -24.82
CA ILE A 154 2.90 -26.11 -25.47
C ILE A 154 2.82 -26.32 -26.99
N ASN A 155 1.79 -25.71 -27.57
CA ASN A 155 1.67 -25.46 -29.01
C ASN A 155 1.70 -23.95 -29.23
N ALA A 156 2.76 -23.43 -29.84
CA ALA A 156 2.90 -21.99 -30.08
C ALA A 156 3.69 -21.68 -31.36
N TYR A 157 3.43 -20.51 -31.95
CA TYR A 157 4.37 -19.88 -32.87
C TYR A 157 5.43 -19.16 -32.05
N ALA A 158 6.69 -19.57 -32.20
CA ALA A 158 7.82 -18.93 -31.57
C ALA A 158 8.59 -18.08 -32.60
N PHE A 159 9.30 -17.08 -32.14
CA PHE A 159 10.15 -16.23 -32.97
C PHE A 159 11.60 -16.48 -32.58
N GLU A 160 12.38 -17.05 -33.49
CA GLU A 160 13.83 -17.21 -33.36
C GLU A 160 14.49 -15.84 -33.59
N VAL A 161 15.26 -15.37 -32.62
CA VAL A 161 15.88 -14.03 -32.59
C VAL A 161 17.35 -14.08 -32.18
N THR A 162 18.13 -13.09 -32.62
CA THR A 162 19.54 -12.94 -32.23
C THR A 162 19.67 -12.02 -31.01
N PRO A 163 20.46 -12.37 -29.99
CA PRO A 163 20.74 -11.46 -28.89
C PRO A 163 21.40 -10.16 -29.38
N GLY A 164 20.96 -9.02 -28.83
CA GLY A 164 21.45 -7.68 -29.11
C GLY A 164 20.74 -6.94 -30.24
N GLU A 165 19.83 -7.57 -30.97
CA GLU A 165 19.03 -6.91 -32.02
C GLU A 165 17.83 -6.15 -31.45
N GLU A 166 17.47 -5.03 -32.07
CA GLU A 166 16.21 -4.31 -31.79
C GLU A 166 15.07 -4.97 -32.57
N LEU A 167 14.06 -5.43 -31.84
CA LEU A 167 12.90 -6.15 -32.32
C LEU A 167 11.66 -5.25 -32.18
N ASN A 168 10.89 -5.10 -33.24
CA ASN A 168 9.60 -4.42 -33.17
C ASN A 168 8.52 -5.46 -32.84
N VAL A 169 7.92 -5.32 -31.67
CA VAL A 169 6.96 -6.27 -31.12
C VAL A 169 5.59 -5.61 -31.05
N THR A 170 4.62 -6.22 -31.72
CA THR A 170 3.22 -5.77 -31.73
C THR A 170 2.37 -6.79 -30.99
N PHE A 171 1.44 -6.35 -30.15
CA PHE A 171 0.40 -7.21 -29.59
C PHE A 171 -0.93 -6.47 -29.47
N THR A 172 -2.03 -7.20 -29.64
CA THR A 172 -3.38 -6.63 -29.48
C THR A 172 -4.04 -7.22 -28.25
N THR A 173 -4.37 -6.37 -27.28
CA THR A 173 -4.91 -6.72 -25.96
C THR A 173 -6.13 -5.88 -25.59
N ASN A 174 -6.73 -6.13 -24.41
CA ASN A 174 -7.75 -5.30 -23.79
C ASN A 174 -7.63 -5.34 -22.25
N GLU A 175 -8.60 -4.75 -21.53
CA GLU A 175 -8.62 -4.70 -20.06
C GLU A 175 -8.56 -6.07 -19.35
N SER A 176 -8.98 -7.15 -20.03
CA SER A 176 -9.03 -8.50 -19.47
C SER A 176 -7.70 -9.25 -19.56
N TYR A 177 -6.74 -8.75 -20.35
CA TYR A 177 -5.54 -9.49 -20.72
C TYR A 177 -4.25 -8.65 -20.62
N VAL A 178 -3.20 -9.28 -20.11
CA VAL A 178 -1.86 -8.74 -19.95
C VAL A 178 -0.92 -9.47 -20.92
N PRO A 179 -0.17 -8.74 -21.76
CA PRO A 179 0.82 -9.32 -22.65
C PRO A 179 2.02 -9.87 -21.88
N VAL A 180 2.44 -11.06 -22.29
CA VAL A 180 3.50 -11.83 -21.68
C VAL A 180 4.40 -12.37 -22.76
N MET A 181 5.69 -12.45 -22.45
CA MET A 181 6.68 -13.09 -23.30
C MET A 181 7.44 -14.15 -22.51
N TRP A 182 7.55 -15.36 -23.05
CA TRP A 182 8.55 -16.33 -22.60
C TRP A 182 9.81 -16.16 -23.44
N VAL A 183 10.95 -16.11 -22.76
CA VAL A 183 12.26 -16.21 -23.39
C VAL A 183 12.76 -17.64 -23.18
N VAL A 184 12.91 -18.38 -24.28
CA VAL A 184 13.26 -19.79 -24.28
C VAL A 184 14.58 -19.97 -25.02
N VAL A 185 15.48 -20.79 -24.48
CA VAL A 185 16.74 -21.17 -25.14
C VAL A 185 16.78 -22.67 -25.38
N ASP A 186 17.40 -23.08 -26.49
CA ASP A 186 17.72 -24.47 -26.75
C ASP A 186 19.11 -24.79 -26.19
N LEU A 187 19.15 -25.64 -25.17
CA LEU A 187 20.38 -26.19 -24.60
C LEU A 187 20.44 -27.68 -24.91
N TYR A 188 21.26 -28.03 -25.90
CA TYR A 188 21.54 -29.41 -26.30
C TYR A 188 20.29 -30.20 -26.76
N GLY A 189 19.37 -29.55 -27.49
CA GLY A 189 18.14 -30.15 -28.01
C GLY A 189 16.98 -30.14 -27.01
N ASN A 190 17.12 -29.41 -25.89
CA ASN A 190 16.09 -29.25 -24.87
C ASN A 190 15.78 -27.78 -24.67
N LEU A 191 14.50 -27.43 -24.72
CA LEU A 191 14.02 -26.05 -24.55
C LEU A 191 13.88 -25.71 -23.06
N TYR A 192 14.46 -24.59 -22.65
CA TYR A 192 14.39 -24.06 -21.28
C TYR A 192 13.82 -22.64 -21.28
N ARG A 193 12.77 -22.39 -20.47
CA ARG A 193 12.26 -21.03 -20.24
C ARG A 193 13.17 -20.32 -19.25
N ILE A 194 13.96 -19.36 -19.70
CA ILE A 194 14.93 -18.63 -18.87
C ILE A 194 14.41 -17.29 -18.37
N ALA A 195 13.35 -16.74 -18.97
CA ALA A 195 12.67 -15.55 -18.43
C ALA A 195 11.19 -15.48 -18.79
N TYR A 196 10.48 -14.68 -18.01
CA TYR A 196 9.05 -14.34 -18.16
C TYR A 196 8.88 -12.83 -17.92
N PRO A 197 9.25 -11.96 -18.86
CA PRO A 197 8.87 -10.55 -18.78
C PRO A 197 7.35 -10.39 -18.97
N VAL A 198 6.74 -9.65 -18.04
CA VAL A 198 5.38 -9.14 -18.17
C VAL A 198 5.47 -7.75 -18.80
N ILE A 199 4.84 -7.56 -19.95
CA ILE A 199 4.78 -6.27 -20.61
C ILE A 199 3.50 -5.60 -20.11
N SER A 200 3.62 -4.74 -19.09
CA SER A 200 2.45 -4.11 -18.45
C SER A 200 1.70 -3.22 -19.45
N SER A 201 0.55 -3.71 -19.93
CA SER A 201 -0.43 -2.92 -20.67
C SER A 201 -1.24 -2.00 -19.74
N GLN A 202 -1.32 -2.31 -18.45
CA GLN A 202 -2.13 -1.57 -17.46
C GLN A 202 -1.69 -0.12 -17.25
N ILE A 203 -0.45 0.23 -17.61
CA ILE A 203 0.04 1.62 -17.57
C ILE A 203 -0.61 2.47 -18.69
N PHE A 204 -1.21 1.85 -19.70
CA PHE A 204 -1.67 2.56 -20.91
C PHE A 204 -3.11 2.30 -21.35
N VAL A 205 -3.78 1.24 -20.86
CA VAL A 205 -5.17 0.89 -21.21
C VAL A 205 -6.22 1.85 -20.63
N ASN A 206 -5.86 2.72 -19.67
CA ASN A 206 -6.78 3.71 -19.10
C ASN A 206 -6.85 5.05 -19.86
N THR A 207 -6.49 5.06 -21.15
CA THR A 207 -6.63 6.26 -21.99
C THR A 207 -7.80 6.11 -22.98
N TYR A 208 -8.90 6.76 -22.62
CA TYR A 208 -9.92 7.33 -23.51
C TYR A 208 -10.89 6.37 -24.24
N CYS A 209 -11.92 5.89 -23.53
CA CYS A 209 -13.27 5.80 -24.10
C CYS A 209 -14.32 6.12 -23.02
N GLY A 210 -15.00 7.24 -23.20
CA GLY A 210 -16.10 7.65 -22.36
C GLY A 210 -17.31 6.74 -22.54
N SER A 211 -17.70 6.07 -21.47
CA SER A 211 -19.10 6.13 -21.05
C SER A 211 -19.19 7.25 -20.02
N GLY A 212 -19.94 8.32 -20.34
CA GLY A 212 -20.23 9.36 -19.38
C GLY A 212 -20.87 8.76 -18.14
N SER A 213 -20.10 8.73 -17.06
CA SER A 213 -20.62 8.86 -15.71
C SER A 213 -20.11 10.20 -15.20
N SER A 214 -21.06 11.10 -14.95
CA SER A 214 -20.82 12.29 -14.15
C SER A 214 -19.92 11.95 -12.97
N VAL A 215 -18.76 12.61 -12.84
CA VAL A 215 -17.94 12.47 -11.63
C VAL A 215 -18.65 13.21 -10.52
N THR A 216 -19.45 12.47 -9.76
CA THR A 216 -19.93 12.84 -8.43
C THR A 216 -18.72 12.88 -7.51
N THR A 217 -18.60 13.94 -6.71
CA THR A 217 -17.75 13.93 -5.51
C THR A 217 -18.04 12.62 -4.77
N THR A 218 -17.01 11.80 -4.58
CA THR A 218 -17.11 10.50 -3.90
C THR A 218 -16.45 10.70 -2.54
N THR A 219 -17.25 10.90 -1.49
CA THR A 219 -16.80 10.76 -0.11
C THR A 219 -16.20 9.37 0.09
N TYR A 220 -15.37 9.18 1.13
CA TYR A 220 -14.84 7.85 1.41
C TYR A 220 -15.97 6.81 1.60
N GLY A 221 -17.11 7.20 2.17
CA GLY A 221 -18.32 6.36 2.19
C GLY A 221 -18.91 6.04 0.81
N GLN A 222 -18.93 7.01 -0.12
CA GLN A 222 -19.35 6.77 -1.50
C GLN A 222 -18.35 5.91 -2.30
N LEU A 223 -17.06 5.91 -1.91
CA LEU A 223 -16.07 5.01 -2.50
C LEU A 223 -16.41 3.57 -2.14
N PHE A 224 -16.76 3.32 -0.88
CA PHE A 224 -17.27 2.02 -0.44
C PHE A 224 -18.56 1.66 -1.14
N GLU A 225 -19.54 2.57 -1.22
CA GLU A 225 -20.80 2.33 -1.94
C GLU A 225 -20.54 1.92 -3.41
N LYS A 226 -19.61 2.59 -4.08
CA LYS A 226 -19.23 2.24 -5.47
C LYS A 226 -18.52 0.89 -5.57
N LEU A 227 -17.60 0.59 -4.65
CA LEU A 227 -16.79 -0.63 -4.69
C LEU A 227 -17.59 -1.86 -4.23
N PHE A 228 -18.50 -1.67 -3.28
CA PHE A 228 -19.28 -2.73 -2.68
C PHE A 228 -20.61 -2.93 -3.38
N GLY A 229 -21.16 -1.95 -4.09
CA GLY A 229 -22.48 -2.06 -4.72
C GLY A 229 -23.56 -2.42 -3.69
N ASP A 230 -24.27 -3.52 -3.92
CA ASP A 230 -25.35 -3.99 -3.05
C ASP A 230 -24.86 -4.74 -1.79
N TYR A 231 -23.56 -4.82 -1.55
CA TYR A 231 -22.98 -5.54 -0.42
C TYR A 231 -22.70 -4.58 0.75
N SER A 232 -23.04 -4.98 1.97
CA SER A 232 -22.73 -4.20 3.19
C SER A 232 -21.61 -4.82 4.03
N LEU A 233 -21.31 -6.10 3.79
CA LEU A 233 -20.22 -6.83 4.43
C LEU A 233 -19.55 -7.76 3.41
N LEU A 234 -18.23 -7.67 3.30
CA LEU A 234 -17.41 -8.54 2.46
C LEU A 234 -16.39 -9.29 3.32
N PHE A 235 -16.23 -10.57 3.03
CA PHE A 235 -15.13 -11.40 3.52
C PHE A 235 -14.24 -11.74 2.33
N GLU A 236 -12.95 -11.40 2.44
CA GLU A 236 -11.94 -11.64 1.42
C GLU A 236 -10.90 -12.60 1.97
N THR A 237 -10.85 -13.81 1.43
CA THR A 237 -10.09 -14.88 2.06
C THR A 237 -9.15 -15.60 1.10
N GLY A 238 -8.01 -16.04 1.64
CA GLY A 238 -7.04 -16.84 0.90
C GLY A 238 -7.50 -18.29 0.65
N PRO A 239 -6.68 -19.11 -0.02
CA PRO A 239 -6.98 -20.54 -0.19
C PRO A 239 -7.01 -21.27 1.16
N ASN A 240 -7.92 -22.24 1.31
CA ASN A 240 -8.08 -23.06 2.53
C ASN A 240 -8.41 -22.22 3.78
N SER A 241 -9.18 -21.15 3.59
CA SER A 241 -9.61 -20.28 4.69
C SER A 241 -10.84 -20.81 5.42
N GLU A 242 -11.05 -20.33 6.64
CA GLU A 242 -12.19 -20.66 7.47
C GLU A 242 -12.86 -19.38 8.00
N LEU A 243 -14.18 -19.33 7.89
CA LEU A 243 -15.05 -18.42 8.63
C LEU A 243 -15.89 -19.22 9.62
N SER A 244 -15.67 -19.03 10.91
CA SER A 244 -16.34 -19.78 11.97
C SER A 244 -17.14 -18.87 12.89
N LEU A 245 -18.43 -19.16 13.04
CA LEU A 245 -19.34 -18.53 14.00
C LEU A 245 -19.67 -19.49 15.14
N GLY A 246 -19.16 -19.18 16.33
CA GLY A 246 -19.41 -19.91 17.57
C GLY A 246 -20.83 -19.75 18.10
N GLU A 247 -21.15 -20.42 19.20
CA GLU A 247 -22.50 -20.48 19.75
C GLU A 247 -23.11 -19.08 19.97
N ASN A 248 -24.37 -18.89 19.56
CA ASN A 248 -25.11 -17.63 19.72
C ASN A 248 -24.46 -16.39 19.05
N SER A 249 -23.43 -16.58 18.22
CA SER A 249 -22.80 -15.48 17.47
C SER A 249 -23.75 -14.88 16.44
N LEU A 250 -23.54 -13.60 16.12
CA LEU A 250 -24.44 -12.84 15.25
C LEU A 250 -23.70 -11.99 14.22
N ILE A 251 -23.98 -12.23 12.94
CA ILE A 251 -23.77 -11.25 11.87
C ILE A 251 -25.14 -10.62 11.57
N ASN A 252 -25.26 -9.31 11.73
CA ASN A 252 -26.48 -8.58 11.39
C ASN A 252 -26.17 -7.42 10.45
N THR A 253 -26.74 -7.45 9.25
CA THR A 253 -26.48 -6.47 8.20
C THR A 253 -27.72 -6.28 7.34
N PRO A 254 -28.03 -5.05 6.88
CA PRO A 254 -29.28 -4.76 6.18
C PRO A 254 -29.25 -5.08 4.68
N SER A 255 -28.06 -5.39 4.11
CA SER A 255 -27.89 -5.72 2.70
C SER A 255 -27.25 -7.09 2.50
N ASN A 256 -26.64 -7.33 1.34
CA ASN A 256 -26.01 -8.59 0.99
C ASN A 256 -24.67 -8.78 1.70
N VAL A 257 -24.32 -10.04 1.96
CA VAL A 257 -23.00 -10.47 2.41
C VAL A 257 -22.30 -11.19 1.28
N GLY A 258 -21.04 -10.84 1.02
CA GLY A 258 -20.19 -11.55 0.05
C GLY A 258 -19.09 -12.32 0.76
N TYR A 259 -18.89 -13.58 0.39
CA TYR A 259 -17.77 -14.40 0.85
C TYR A 259 -16.92 -14.83 -0.35
N ASN A 260 -15.81 -14.10 -0.54
CA ASN A 260 -14.86 -14.33 -1.60
C ASN A 260 -13.71 -15.22 -1.10
N SER A 261 -13.43 -16.29 -1.86
CA SER A 261 -12.42 -17.29 -1.53
C SER A 261 -11.68 -17.71 -2.79
N ASN A 262 -10.37 -17.91 -2.64
CA ASN A 262 -9.48 -18.40 -3.69
C ASN A 262 -9.05 -19.87 -3.46
N GLY A 263 -9.94 -20.72 -2.97
CA GLY A 263 -9.66 -22.15 -2.77
C GLY A 263 -10.77 -22.89 -2.02
N ASN A 264 -10.46 -24.07 -1.47
CA ASN A 264 -11.41 -24.85 -0.68
C ASN A 264 -11.63 -24.18 0.69
N SER A 265 -12.49 -23.19 0.75
CA SER A 265 -12.76 -22.44 1.98
C SER A 265 -14.07 -22.86 2.63
N GLU A 266 -14.12 -22.80 3.95
CA GLU A 266 -15.23 -23.31 4.73
C GLU A 266 -15.91 -22.21 5.55
N ILE A 267 -17.24 -22.23 5.55
CA ILE A 267 -18.07 -21.50 6.51
C ILE A 267 -18.65 -22.51 7.51
N LYS A 268 -18.46 -22.25 8.80
CA LYS A 268 -18.97 -23.07 9.91
C LYS A 268 -19.84 -22.21 10.83
N LEU A 269 -21.03 -22.73 11.14
CA LEU A 269 -21.93 -22.14 12.10
C LEU A 269 -22.19 -23.16 13.21
N ASP A 270 -21.98 -22.77 14.46
CA ASP A 270 -22.31 -23.58 15.63
C ASP A 270 -23.79 -23.42 16.06
N GLU A 271 -24.18 -24.04 17.17
CA GLU A 271 -25.56 -24.02 17.66
C GLU A 271 -26.04 -22.56 17.88
N ASN A 272 -27.25 -22.24 17.42
CA ASN A 272 -27.88 -20.92 17.54
C ASN A 272 -27.15 -19.73 16.88
N ALA A 273 -26.06 -19.94 16.12
CA ALA A 273 -25.37 -18.88 15.37
C ALA A 273 -26.27 -18.30 14.27
N LYS A 274 -26.21 -16.99 14.03
CA LYS A 274 -27.16 -16.28 13.15
C LYS A 274 -26.45 -15.36 12.18
N ILE A 275 -26.83 -15.46 10.91
CA ILE A 275 -26.53 -14.46 9.88
C ILE A 275 -27.86 -13.88 9.41
N TYR A 276 -28.10 -12.60 9.70
CA TYR A 276 -29.20 -11.82 9.15
C TYR A 276 -28.67 -10.88 8.10
N ALA A 277 -29.03 -11.16 6.84
CA ALA A 277 -28.69 -10.42 5.64
C ALA A 277 -29.80 -10.62 4.61
N ASN A 278 -29.86 -9.78 3.56
CA ASN A 278 -30.79 -9.99 2.45
C ASN A 278 -30.44 -11.28 1.69
N HIS A 279 -29.15 -11.49 1.44
CA HIS A 279 -28.63 -12.65 0.74
C HIS A 279 -27.15 -12.88 1.11
N LEU A 280 -26.72 -14.15 1.13
CA LEU A 280 -25.32 -14.54 1.27
C LEU A 280 -24.79 -15.07 -0.06
N TYR A 281 -23.90 -14.34 -0.71
CA TYR A 281 -23.24 -14.80 -1.93
C TYR A 281 -21.91 -15.47 -1.59
N LEU A 282 -21.71 -16.64 -2.16
CA LEU A 282 -20.51 -17.45 -1.97
C LEU A 282 -19.74 -17.54 -3.30
N SER A 283 -18.43 -17.39 -3.26
CA SER A 283 -17.58 -17.78 -4.39
C SER A 283 -17.74 -19.28 -4.69
N PRO A 284 -17.58 -19.74 -5.94
CA PRO A 284 -17.83 -21.15 -6.30
C PRO A 284 -16.96 -22.18 -5.58
N SER A 285 -15.82 -21.75 -5.04
CA SER A 285 -14.89 -22.62 -4.29
C SER A 285 -15.15 -22.65 -2.79
N ALA A 286 -16.01 -21.77 -2.27
CA ALA A 286 -16.44 -21.79 -0.88
C ALA A 286 -17.49 -22.88 -0.63
N ASN A 287 -17.55 -23.41 0.58
CA ASN A 287 -18.57 -24.35 0.99
C ASN A 287 -19.05 -24.06 2.41
N ILE A 288 -20.34 -24.30 2.66
CA ILE A 288 -20.90 -24.32 4.01
C ILE A 288 -20.65 -25.73 4.57
N ALA A 289 -19.59 -25.87 5.37
CA ALA A 289 -19.13 -27.15 5.88
C ALA A 289 -19.97 -27.67 7.06
N GLN A 290 -20.47 -26.76 7.90
CA GLN A 290 -21.23 -27.10 9.10
C GLN A 290 -22.32 -26.05 9.37
N VAL A 291 -23.52 -26.55 9.68
CA VAL A 291 -24.64 -25.73 10.20
C VAL A 291 -25.16 -26.38 11.47
N GLY A 292 -24.87 -25.75 12.60
CA GLY A 292 -25.29 -26.17 13.92
C GLY A 292 -26.80 -26.13 14.09
N LYS A 293 -27.28 -26.77 15.14
CA LYS A 293 -28.71 -26.83 15.45
C LYS A 293 -29.25 -25.41 15.68
N ASN A 294 -30.45 -25.12 15.15
CA ASN A 294 -31.09 -23.79 15.21
C ASN A 294 -30.27 -22.63 14.64
N ALA A 295 -29.15 -22.88 13.94
CA ALA A 295 -28.42 -21.83 13.27
C ALA A 295 -29.27 -21.22 12.15
N VAL A 296 -29.13 -19.92 11.93
CA VAL A 296 -29.89 -19.18 10.91
C VAL A 296 -28.93 -18.69 9.84
N LEU A 297 -29.21 -19.10 8.60
CA LEU A 297 -28.57 -18.62 7.39
C LEU A 297 -29.60 -17.90 6.52
N PRO A 298 -29.23 -16.78 5.86
CA PRO A 298 -30.08 -16.17 4.85
C PRO A 298 -30.15 -17.08 3.61
N LEU A 299 -30.96 -16.69 2.62
CA LEU A 299 -30.86 -17.29 1.29
C LEU A 299 -29.41 -17.13 0.79
N TYR A 300 -28.86 -18.20 0.23
CA TYR A 300 -27.50 -18.20 -0.28
C TYR A 300 -27.42 -18.80 -1.68
N SER A 301 -26.45 -18.34 -2.46
CA SER A 301 -26.19 -18.81 -3.81
C SER A 301 -24.72 -18.58 -4.17
N TYR A 302 -24.24 -19.34 -5.15
CA TYR A 302 -22.90 -19.17 -5.68
C TYR A 302 -22.88 -18.06 -6.73
N SER A 303 -21.90 -17.16 -6.65
CA SER A 303 -21.73 -16.06 -7.59
C SER A 303 -20.25 -15.83 -7.89
N ASN A 304 -19.96 -15.56 -9.17
CA ASN A 304 -18.66 -15.04 -9.61
C ASN A 304 -18.59 -13.52 -9.56
N ASP A 305 -19.72 -12.86 -9.27
CA ASP A 305 -19.89 -11.40 -9.36
C ASP A 305 -19.77 -10.72 -7.98
N ILE A 306 -19.21 -11.41 -6.99
CA ILE A 306 -18.88 -10.80 -5.69
C ILE A 306 -17.74 -9.81 -5.94
N PRO A 307 -17.87 -8.53 -5.55
CA PRO A 307 -16.85 -7.53 -5.80
C PRO A 307 -15.59 -7.85 -5.01
N TYR A 308 -14.45 -7.95 -5.71
CA TYR A 308 -13.14 -7.95 -5.07
C TYR A 308 -12.68 -6.51 -4.86
N VAL A 309 -12.42 -6.15 -3.61
CA VAL A 309 -11.92 -4.83 -3.24
C VAL A 309 -10.46 -4.97 -2.81
N PRO A 310 -9.48 -4.43 -3.56
CA PRO A 310 -8.10 -4.43 -3.10
C PRO A 310 -7.89 -3.47 -1.93
N LEU A 311 -7.16 -3.89 -0.89
CA LEU A 311 -6.90 -3.06 0.30
C LEU A 311 -6.29 -1.70 -0.04
N GLN A 312 -5.38 -1.65 -1.01
CA GLN A 312 -4.72 -0.43 -1.45
C GLN A 312 -5.69 0.62 -2.01
N TYR A 313 -6.85 0.22 -2.52
CA TYR A 313 -7.87 1.18 -3.00
C TYR A 313 -8.56 1.91 -1.84
N LEU A 314 -8.53 1.31 -0.64
CA LEU A 314 -9.08 1.87 0.58
C LEU A 314 -8.00 2.70 1.31
N ILE A 315 -6.77 2.18 1.38
CA ILE A 315 -5.68 2.84 2.12
C ILE A 315 -5.07 4.04 1.38
N ASN A 316 -4.75 3.90 0.08
CA ASN A 316 -3.98 4.91 -0.65
C ASN A 316 -4.61 6.31 -0.65
N PRO A 317 -5.95 6.47 -0.80
CA PRO A 317 -6.57 7.79 -0.76
C PRO A 317 -6.30 8.57 0.53
N LEU A 318 -6.23 7.88 1.67
CA LEU A 318 -5.97 8.50 2.97
C LEU A 318 -4.52 8.95 3.09
N TYR A 319 -3.57 8.12 2.62
CA TYR A 319 -2.14 8.47 2.61
C TYR A 319 -1.77 9.50 1.54
N SER A 320 -2.53 9.63 0.45
CA SER A 320 -2.30 10.70 -0.53
C SER A 320 -2.66 12.08 0.03
N GLU A 321 -3.68 12.15 0.89
CA GLU A 321 -4.18 13.41 1.44
C GLU A 321 -3.45 13.80 2.74
N TYR A 322 -3.26 12.83 3.64
CA TYR A 322 -2.75 13.06 4.99
C TYR A 322 -1.39 12.40 5.23
N ASN A 323 -0.47 12.45 4.26
CA ASN A 323 0.81 11.74 4.35
C ASN A 323 1.65 12.19 5.57
N PRO A 324 1.82 11.35 6.63
CA PRO A 324 2.59 11.74 7.81
C PRO A 324 4.05 12.09 7.53
N TYR A 325 4.64 11.44 6.54
CA TYR A 325 6.03 11.66 6.17
C TYR A 325 6.28 13.07 5.61
N GLN A 326 5.31 13.65 4.89
CA GLN A 326 5.43 15.02 4.38
C GLN A 326 5.41 16.05 5.52
N PHE A 327 4.53 15.86 6.50
CA PHE A 327 4.48 16.71 7.69
C PHE A 327 5.75 16.57 8.55
N GLN A 328 6.30 15.35 8.65
CA GLN A 328 7.59 15.12 9.30
C GLN A 328 8.71 15.93 8.61
N LEU A 329 8.87 15.78 7.29
CA LEU A 329 9.90 16.49 6.53
C LEU A 329 9.76 18.01 6.63
N GLN A 330 8.52 18.51 6.66
CA GLN A 330 8.25 19.93 6.85
C GLN A 330 8.73 20.41 8.22
N LEU A 331 8.34 19.74 9.30
CA LEU A 331 8.79 20.08 10.66
C LEU A 331 10.32 20.02 10.79
N GLU A 332 10.95 18.99 10.24
CA GLU A 332 12.41 18.84 10.21
C GLU A 332 13.08 20.02 9.47
N LYS A 333 12.55 20.39 8.30
CA LYS A 333 13.09 21.51 7.51
C LYS A 333 12.95 22.83 8.25
N GLU A 334 11.80 23.12 8.82
CA GLU A 334 11.54 24.36 9.56
C GLU A 334 12.40 24.46 10.83
N ALA A 335 12.49 23.39 11.61
CA ALA A 335 13.36 23.32 12.77
C ALA A 335 14.84 23.52 12.39
N ASN A 336 15.32 22.84 11.34
CA ASN A 336 16.69 22.99 10.85
C ASN A 336 17.00 24.40 10.34
N GLN A 337 16.04 25.06 9.69
CA GLN A 337 16.20 26.45 9.26
C GLN A 337 16.38 27.40 10.46
N ILE A 338 15.52 27.25 11.49
CA ILE A 338 15.64 28.04 12.72
C ILE A 338 16.98 27.77 13.41
N TYR A 339 17.34 26.51 13.62
CA TYR A 339 18.62 26.13 14.23
C TYR A 339 19.81 26.76 13.51
N ASN A 340 19.86 26.65 12.18
CA ASN A 340 20.97 27.18 11.38
C ASN A 340 21.11 28.71 11.45
N ASN A 341 20.01 29.44 11.65
CA ASN A 341 20.05 30.89 11.82
C ASN A 341 20.71 31.32 13.15
N TYR A 342 20.66 30.46 14.17
CA TYR A 342 21.15 30.78 15.52
C TYR A 342 22.38 29.98 15.96
N LYS A 343 22.83 28.97 15.18
CA LYS A 343 23.90 28.03 15.58
C LYS A 343 25.19 28.66 16.09
N ASN A 344 25.55 29.85 15.60
CA ASN A 344 26.78 30.56 16.00
C ASN A 344 26.59 31.48 17.22
N ASN A 345 25.36 31.62 17.72
CA ASN A 345 24.96 32.61 18.73
C ASN A 345 24.55 31.97 20.07
N PHE A 346 24.68 30.65 20.19
CA PHE A 346 24.31 29.92 21.40
C PHE A 346 25.26 30.22 22.56
N VAL A 347 24.67 30.53 23.71
CA VAL A 347 25.38 30.65 24.99
C VAL A 347 25.29 29.33 25.73
N VAL A 348 26.43 28.74 26.06
CA VAL A 348 26.53 27.43 26.72
C VAL A 348 26.45 27.57 28.24
N ASN A 349 25.56 26.79 28.86
CA ASN A 349 25.33 26.70 30.31
C ASN A 349 25.21 28.07 31.01
N PRO A 350 24.27 28.94 30.57
CA PRO A 350 24.02 30.20 31.25
C PRO A 350 23.49 29.96 32.67
N ASN A 351 23.68 30.94 33.55
CA ASN A 351 23.08 30.92 34.88
C ASN A 351 21.55 30.90 34.78
N GLN A 352 20.89 30.22 35.73
CA GLN A 352 19.43 30.19 35.79
C GLN A 352 18.83 31.60 35.83
N ALA A 353 17.84 31.84 34.98
CA ALA A 353 17.08 33.07 34.89
C ALA A 353 15.59 32.73 34.72
N SER A 354 14.71 33.64 35.14
CA SER A 354 13.27 33.53 34.85
C SER A 354 12.95 33.77 33.37
N SER A 355 13.88 34.34 32.60
CA SER A 355 13.72 34.59 31.17
C SER A 355 15.06 34.59 30.44
N PHE A 356 15.12 33.91 29.30
CA PHE A 356 16.26 33.89 28.38
C PHE A 356 15.93 34.66 27.11
N ASN A 357 16.70 35.71 26.84
CA ASN A 357 16.53 36.64 25.70
C ASN A 357 17.64 36.51 24.65
N TYR A 358 18.25 35.32 24.57
CA TYR A 358 19.30 34.94 23.64
C TYR A 358 19.27 33.41 23.48
N PRO A 359 19.85 32.85 22.40
CA PRO A 359 19.87 31.39 22.21
C PRO A 359 20.75 30.71 23.27
N VAL A 360 20.29 29.59 23.82
CA VAL A 360 20.97 28.91 24.94
C VAL A 360 21.10 27.41 24.73
N ILE A 361 22.21 26.83 25.21
CA ILE A 361 22.43 25.38 25.25
C ILE A 361 22.71 24.97 26.69
N PHE A 362 22.01 23.96 27.19
CA PHE A 362 22.32 23.29 28.45
C PHE A 362 22.90 21.91 28.16
N THR A 363 24.19 21.74 28.44
CA THR A 363 24.91 20.48 28.19
C THR A 363 24.80 19.50 29.37
N GLY A 364 24.45 20.01 30.56
CA GLY A 364 24.21 19.22 31.76
C GLY A 364 22.72 19.03 32.03
N SER A 365 22.40 18.16 33.00
CA SER A 365 21.02 17.95 33.44
C SER A 365 20.40 19.24 33.97
N VAL A 366 19.15 19.50 33.60
CA VAL A 366 18.38 20.67 34.05
C VAL A 366 17.17 20.21 34.84
N THR A 367 16.92 20.86 35.98
CA THR A 367 15.71 20.61 36.78
C THR A 367 15.01 21.92 37.09
N PHE A 368 13.73 21.99 36.71
CA PHE A 368 12.82 23.07 37.07
C PHE A 368 11.86 22.57 38.15
N ASN A 369 11.89 23.18 39.32
CA ASN A 369 11.04 22.81 40.45
C ASN A 369 10.11 23.98 40.81
N ASN A 370 8.83 23.90 40.45
CA ASN A 370 7.83 24.95 40.66
C ASN A 370 8.26 26.33 40.15
N GLN A 371 9.02 26.36 39.04
CA GLN A 371 9.53 27.60 38.45
C GLN A 371 8.72 28.02 37.23
N SER A 372 8.67 29.32 36.98
CA SER A 372 8.18 29.85 35.70
C SER A 372 9.35 30.42 34.90
N VAL A 373 9.60 29.87 33.71
CA VAL A 373 10.73 30.26 32.85
C VAL A 373 10.25 30.47 31.43
N THR A 374 10.70 31.55 30.80
CA THR A 374 10.41 31.84 29.39
C THR A 374 11.68 31.83 28.55
N PHE A 375 11.67 31.09 27.45
CA PHE A 375 12.71 31.11 26.43
C PHE A 375 12.20 31.90 25.23
N ASN A 376 12.68 33.14 25.04
CA ASN A 376 12.27 33.99 23.91
C ASN A 376 13.05 33.68 22.61
N TYR A 377 14.11 32.88 22.71
CA TYR A 377 15.02 32.47 21.63
C TYR A 377 15.26 30.96 21.69
N PRO A 378 15.87 30.37 20.65
CA PRO A 378 16.05 28.92 20.62
C PRO A 378 16.80 28.37 21.82
N VAL A 379 16.38 27.19 22.29
CA VAL A 379 17.05 26.50 23.40
C VAL A 379 17.28 25.02 23.06
N ILE A 380 18.46 24.52 23.40
CA ILE A 380 18.82 23.11 23.25
C ILE A 380 19.17 22.55 24.62
N PHE A 381 18.60 21.39 24.93
CA PHE A 381 18.93 20.59 26.10
C PHE A 381 19.61 19.30 25.63
N GLU A 382 20.95 19.26 25.73
CA GLU A 382 21.73 18.05 25.47
C GLU A 382 21.72 17.10 26.69
N GLY A 383 21.53 17.67 27.89
CA GLY A 383 21.33 16.93 29.13
C GLY A 383 19.85 16.62 29.40
N PRO A 384 19.54 15.67 30.29
CA PRO A 384 18.17 15.33 30.64
C PRO A 384 17.47 16.48 31.38
N VAL A 385 16.19 16.69 31.08
CA VAL A 385 15.36 17.75 31.65
C VAL A 385 14.26 17.16 32.52
N THR A 386 14.15 17.65 33.74
CA THR A 386 13.06 17.30 34.66
C THR A 386 12.28 18.54 35.05
N VAL A 387 10.96 18.49 34.91
CA VAL A 387 10.04 19.58 35.29
C VAL A 387 9.07 19.07 36.35
N ASN A 388 9.28 19.46 37.60
CA ASN A 388 8.40 19.12 38.72
C ASN A 388 7.61 20.36 39.12
N GLY A 389 6.43 20.54 38.54
CA GLY A 389 5.63 21.74 38.73
C GLY A 389 6.20 22.99 38.06
N GLY A 390 5.34 23.97 37.83
CA GLY A 390 5.71 25.25 37.23
C GLY A 390 5.26 25.40 35.76
N ASN A 391 5.66 26.52 35.14
CA ASN A 391 5.23 26.90 33.80
C ASN A 391 6.46 27.23 32.93
N LEU A 392 6.73 26.42 31.91
CA LEU A 392 7.77 26.72 30.93
C LEU A 392 7.12 27.17 29.63
N THR A 393 7.56 28.31 29.12
CA THR A 393 7.11 28.84 27.82
C THR A 393 8.29 28.95 26.87
N PHE A 394 8.18 28.30 25.71
CA PHE A 394 9.16 28.32 24.64
C PHE A 394 8.58 29.10 23.46
N LYS A 395 9.01 30.34 23.28
CA LYS A 395 8.51 31.19 22.19
C LYS A 395 9.15 30.91 20.83
N ASN A 396 10.21 30.10 20.83
CA ASN A 396 11.01 29.76 19.68
C ASN A 396 11.35 28.25 19.73
N LEU A 397 12.11 27.76 18.75
CA LEU A 397 12.53 26.36 18.65
C LEU A 397 13.12 25.87 19.97
N VAL A 398 12.67 24.69 20.39
CA VAL A 398 13.31 23.93 21.47
C VAL A 398 13.66 22.53 21.00
N ILE A 399 14.86 22.09 21.35
CA ILE A 399 15.34 20.74 21.07
C ILE A 399 15.71 20.06 22.38
N PHE A 400 15.12 18.90 22.64
CA PHE A 400 15.51 17.99 23.71
C PHE A 400 16.26 16.82 23.08
N GLU A 401 17.59 16.86 23.05
CA GLU A 401 18.39 15.78 22.44
C GLU A 401 18.42 14.52 23.31
N ASN A 402 18.25 14.70 24.62
CA ASN A 402 18.19 13.62 25.60
C ASN A 402 16.74 13.42 26.07
N SER A 403 16.48 13.34 27.38
CA SER A 403 15.13 13.09 27.89
C SER A 403 14.41 14.33 28.42
N LEU A 404 13.08 14.32 28.30
CA LEU A 404 12.18 15.21 29.04
C LEU A 404 11.28 14.38 29.96
N SER A 405 11.26 14.70 31.24
CA SER A 405 10.31 14.15 32.20
C SER A 405 9.55 15.27 32.90
N THR A 406 8.22 15.19 32.89
CA THR A 406 7.35 16.16 33.55
C THR A 406 6.46 15.50 34.60
N ASN A 407 6.22 16.23 35.69
CA ASN A 407 5.24 15.88 36.70
C ASN A 407 4.54 17.16 37.19
N ASN A 408 3.21 17.26 37.00
CA ASN A 408 2.41 18.43 37.36
C ASN A 408 2.87 19.74 36.66
N ALA A 409 3.37 19.65 35.43
CA ALA A 409 3.93 20.80 34.71
C ALA A 409 2.96 21.41 33.70
N PHE A 410 3.14 22.71 33.42
CA PHE A 410 2.52 23.41 32.30
C PHE A 410 3.61 23.76 31.30
N LEU A 411 3.55 23.20 30.08
CA LEU A 411 4.50 23.49 29.01
C LEU A 411 3.78 24.13 27.83
N ASN A 412 4.23 25.31 27.40
CA ASN A 412 3.70 25.99 26.22
C ASN A 412 4.81 26.17 25.17
N PHE A 413 4.63 25.57 24.01
CA PHE A 413 5.53 25.68 22.86
C PHE A 413 4.86 26.51 21.78
N ASP A 414 5.23 27.79 21.67
CA ASP A 414 4.68 28.67 20.63
C ASP A 414 5.25 28.34 19.24
N ASN A 415 6.45 27.76 19.19
CA ASN A 415 7.12 27.29 17.98
C ASN A 415 7.34 25.77 18.03
N ILE A 416 8.03 25.20 17.05
CA ILE A 416 8.29 23.77 16.91
C ILE A 416 9.05 23.26 18.14
N ALA A 417 8.56 22.15 18.71
CA ALA A 417 9.28 21.39 19.72
C ALA A 417 9.84 20.10 19.08
N VAL A 418 11.15 19.88 19.25
CA VAL A 418 11.83 18.67 18.76
C VAL A 418 12.31 17.84 19.95
N PHE A 419 12.01 16.54 19.93
CA PHE A 419 12.42 15.57 20.94
C PHE A 419 13.18 14.43 20.26
N GLU A 420 14.46 14.28 20.56
CA GLU A 420 15.31 13.23 19.98
C GLU A 420 15.55 12.05 20.92
N GLY A 421 15.25 12.21 22.22
CA GLY A 421 15.26 11.13 23.20
C GLY A 421 13.91 10.88 23.87
N SER A 422 13.94 10.16 25.01
CA SER A 422 12.73 9.70 25.69
C SER A 422 11.93 10.82 26.33
N VAL A 423 10.60 10.74 26.22
CA VAL A 423 9.69 11.71 26.80
C VAL A 423 8.73 11.02 27.76
N GLN A 424 8.61 11.54 28.98
CA GLN A 424 7.62 11.11 29.96
C GLN A 424 6.82 12.31 30.42
N LEU A 425 5.52 12.30 30.11
CA LEU A 425 4.59 13.37 30.46
C LEU A 425 3.60 12.82 31.49
N SER A 426 3.59 13.39 32.69
CA SER A 426 2.74 12.92 33.77
C SER A 426 1.98 14.06 34.46
N ASN A 427 0.67 13.92 34.59
CA ASN A 427 -0.21 14.90 35.27
C ASN A 427 0.00 16.34 34.74
N SER A 428 0.26 16.51 33.44
CA SER A 428 0.72 17.78 32.88
C SER A 428 -0.27 18.35 31.85
N GLU A 429 -0.14 19.65 31.58
CA GLU A 429 -0.80 20.32 30.48
C GLU A 429 0.25 20.84 29.49
N ILE A 430 0.07 20.50 28.21
CA ILE A 430 1.06 20.78 27.18
C ILE A 430 0.37 21.41 25.98
N SER A 431 0.91 22.50 25.47
CA SER A 431 0.42 23.17 24.27
C SER A 431 1.50 23.19 23.19
N PHE A 432 1.19 22.66 22.01
CA PHE A 432 2.03 22.71 20.80
C PHE A 432 1.37 23.61 19.75
N ASN A 433 1.78 24.87 19.67
CA ASN A 433 1.10 25.85 18.81
C ASN A 433 1.55 25.77 17.35
N SER A 434 2.79 25.35 17.08
CA SER A 434 3.34 25.18 15.72
C SER A 434 3.64 23.72 15.34
N GLY A 435 3.41 22.77 16.25
CA GLY A 435 3.66 21.34 16.04
C GLY A 435 4.78 20.77 16.90
N ALA A 436 4.85 19.44 16.93
CA ALA A 436 5.80 18.67 17.71
C ALA A 436 6.36 17.51 16.88
N LEU A 437 7.68 17.38 16.90
CA LEU A 437 8.41 16.30 16.27
C LEU A 437 9.15 15.50 17.33
N PHE A 438 8.72 14.26 17.56
CA PHE A 438 9.49 13.30 18.34
C PHE A 438 10.18 12.39 17.34
N ASN A 439 11.49 12.56 17.16
CA ASN A 439 12.24 11.87 16.13
C ASN A 439 13.46 11.19 16.76
N SER A 440 13.36 9.89 17.03
CA SER A 440 14.46 9.15 17.63
C SER A 440 14.77 7.88 16.84
N SER A 441 16.04 7.68 16.56
CA SER A 441 16.58 6.41 16.07
C SER A 441 17.11 5.51 17.18
N SER A 442 17.02 5.96 18.43
CA SER A 442 17.43 5.20 19.61
C SER A 442 16.23 4.47 20.22
N SER A 443 16.48 3.60 21.22
CA SER A 443 15.45 2.89 21.98
C SER A 443 14.66 3.81 22.93
N ALA A 444 14.17 4.93 22.40
CA ALA A 444 13.42 5.94 23.11
C ALA A 444 12.01 5.46 23.45
N LYS A 445 11.46 6.05 24.51
CA LYS A 445 10.09 5.82 24.96
C LYS A 445 9.35 7.14 25.05
N ILE A 446 8.11 7.17 24.58
CA ILE A 446 7.16 8.26 24.83
C ILE A 446 6.06 7.70 25.72
N ILE A 447 5.99 8.17 26.97
CA ILE A 447 4.99 7.75 27.94
C ILE A 447 4.15 8.96 28.31
N ILE A 448 2.85 8.90 27.99
CA ILE A 448 1.90 9.98 28.26
C ILE A 448 0.87 9.48 29.25
N SER A 449 0.88 10.03 30.46
CA SER A 449 0.02 9.61 31.57
C SER A 449 -0.73 10.79 32.16
N ARG A 450 -2.05 10.68 32.27
CA ARG A 450 -2.90 11.71 32.91
C ARG A 450 -2.62 13.13 32.39
N THR A 451 -2.38 13.26 31.08
CA THR A 451 -1.87 14.51 30.48
C THR A 451 -2.85 15.04 29.45
N ASN A 452 -3.02 16.35 29.44
CA ASN A 452 -3.79 17.05 28.42
C ASN A 452 -2.84 17.72 27.43
N ILE A 453 -2.93 17.36 26.15
CA ILE A 453 -2.17 17.94 25.06
C ILE A 453 -3.13 18.74 24.18
N LEU A 454 -2.85 20.02 23.99
CA LEU A 454 -3.50 20.88 23.01
C LEU A 454 -2.53 21.13 21.86
N ALA A 455 -2.95 20.88 20.63
CA ALA A 455 -2.13 21.13 19.45
C ALA A 455 -2.88 21.94 18.39
N ASN A 456 -2.16 22.88 17.79
CA ASN A 456 -2.59 23.65 16.62
C ASN A 456 -1.71 23.37 15.39
N GLY A 457 -0.62 22.60 15.57
CA GLY A 457 0.25 22.12 14.50
C GLY A 457 0.47 20.60 14.63
N PRO A 458 1.06 19.96 13.61
CA PRO A 458 1.11 18.51 13.51
C PRO A 458 1.89 17.87 14.67
N ILE A 459 1.41 16.73 15.16
CA ILE A 459 2.13 15.90 16.14
C ILE A 459 2.64 14.65 15.42
N ILE A 460 3.96 14.58 15.22
CA ILE A 460 4.62 13.44 14.62
C ILE A 460 5.50 12.75 15.67
N MET A 461 5.10 11.55 16.09
CA MET A 461 5.91 10.69 16.94
C MET A 461 6.54 9.59 16.10
N ASN A 462 7.77 9.81 15.61
CA ASN A 462 8.51 8.87 14.79
C ASN A 462 9.71 8.28 15.55
N LEU A 463 9.50 7.13 16.19
CA LEU A 463 10.55 6.37 16.84
C LEU A 463 10.91 5.18 15.96
N THR A 464 12.10 5.16 15.36
CA THR A 464 12.47 4.18 14.32
C THR A 464 13.18 2.93 14.84
N ALA A 465 13.58 2.89 16.12
CA ALA A 465 14.15 1.68 16.72
C ALA A 465 13.06 0.61 16.94
N SER A 466 13.39 -0.66 16.72
CA SER A 466 12.44 -1.79 16.83
C SER A 466 11.95 -2.08 18.26
N ASN A 467 12.64 -1.55 19.27
CA ASN A 467 12.31 -1.67 20.69
C ASN A 467 11.85 -0.34 21.30
N SER A 468 11.52 0.65 20.46
CA SER A 468 10.91 1.90 20.91
C SER A 468 9.45 1.67 21.31
N GLU A 469 8.94 2.56 22.16
CA GLU A 469 7.61 2.41 22.75
C GLU A 469 6.88 3.75 22.80
N ILE A 470 5.61 3.74 22.44
CA ILE A 470 4.67 4.83 22.74
C ILE A 470 3.57 4.23 23.62
N SER A 471 3.44 4.70 24.87
CA SER A 471 2.43 4.23 25.82
C SER A 471 1.56 5.37 26.33
N PHE A 472 0.25 5.13 26.37
CA PHE A 472 -0.75 6.03 26.92
C PHE A 472 -1.39 5.42 28.17
N SER A 473 -1.56 6.20 29.23
CA SER A 473 -2.19 5.73 30.46
C SER A 473 -3.05 6.77 31.20
N GLY A 474 -3.94 6.28 32.06
CA GLY A 474 -4.81 7.11 32.88
C GLY A 474 -5.78 7.94 32.05
N GLN A 475 -6.15 9.14 32.54
CA GLN A 475 -7.03 10.07 31.82
C GLN A 475 -6.20 11.00 30.94
N THR A 476 -5.99 10.62 29.68
CA THR A 476 -5.15 11.37 28.74
C THR A 476 -5.99 11.89 27.59
N ALA A 477 -5.82 13.17 27.26
CA ALA A 477 -6.52 13.81 26.16
C ALA A 477 -5.52 14.48 25.21
N ILE A 478 -5.71 14.28 23.90
CA ILE A 478 -5.03 15.02 22.84
C ILE A 478 -6.12 15.70 22.02
N SER A 479 -6.15 17.02 22.07
CA SER A 479 -7.03 17.84 21.26
C SER A 479 -6.19 18.53 20.20
N ASP A 480 -6.43 18.22 18.94
CA ASP A 480 -5.66 18.75 17.83
C ASP A 480 -6.59 19.40 16.79
N SER A 481 -6.24 20.62 16.39
CA SER A 481 -6.89 21.33 15.28
C SER A 481 -6.10 21.26 13.98
N SER A 482 -4.91 20.65 14.01
CA SER A 482 -4.01 20.39 12.89
C SER A 482 -4.45 19.17 12.06
N PRO A 483 -4.05 19.08 10.78
CA PRO A 483 -4.36 17.95 9.90
C PRO A 483 -3.91 16.57 10.37
N ILE A 484 -2.95 16.43 11.31
CA ILE A 484 -2.40 15.10 11.55
C ILE A 484 -1.79 14.85 12.93
N ILE A 485 -2.12 13.67 13.46
CA ILE A 485 -1.41 12.99 14.53
C ILE A 485 -0.90 11.66 13.96
N SER A 486 0.39 11.40 14.09
CA SER A 486 1.01 10.15 13.65
C SER A 486 1.91 9.56 14.72
N LEU A 487 1.78 8.26 14.94
CA LEU A 487 2.51 7.47 15.90
C LEU A 487 3.24 6.35 15.15
N THR A 488 4.56 6.29 15.27
CA THR A 488 5.42 5.24 14.73
C THR A 488 6.38 4.76 15.81
N ALA A 489 6.33 3.47 16.16
CA ALA A 489 7.22 2.87 17.17
C ALA A 489 7.34 1.33 17.00
N GLY A 490 8.23 0.70 17.78
CA GLY A 490 8.29 -0.76 17.88
C GLY A 490 7.01 -1.34 18.51
N SER A 491 6.51 -0.70 19.55
CA SER A 491 5.23 -1.03 20.19
C SER A 491 4.43 0.23 20.55
N ILE A 492 3.11 0.16 20.36
CA ILE A 492 2.19 1.25 20.72
C ILE A 492 1.11 0.67 21.62
N THR A 493 1.00 1.16 22.85
CA THR A 493 0.14 0.56 23.86
C THR A 493 -0.75 1.58 24.57
N THR A 494 -1.94 1.15 24.96
CA THR A 494 -2.69 1.76 26.05
C THR A 494 -2.63 0.85 27.26
N GLU A 495 -2.36 1.42 28.44
CA GLU A 495 -2.34 0.67 29.69
C GLU A 495 -3.76 0.30 30.15
N GLU A 496 -3.85 -0.65 31.08
CA GLU A 496 -5.10 -1.05 31.73
C GLU A 496 -5.82 0.14 32.39
N ASP A 497 -7.16 0.08 32.46
CA ASP A 497 -8.03 1.08 33.08
C ASP A 497 -7.84 2.53 32.57
N SER A 498 -7.31 2.68 31.35
CA SER A 498 -7.02 3.98 30.76
C SER A 498 -8.21 4.56 30.02
N ASN A 499 -8.37 5.89 30.07
CA ASN A 499 -9.35 6.64 29.30
C ASN A 499 -8.62 7.64 28.40
N ILE A 500 -8.58 7.32 27.11
CA ILE A 500 -7.82 8.06 26.11
C ILE A 500 -8.78 8.75 25.15
N GLN A 501 -8.66 10.07 25.03
CA GLN A 501 -9.46 10.87 24.11
C GLN A 501 -8.55 11.57 23.09
N ILE A 502 -8.71 11.22 21.82
CA ILE A 502 -8.01 11.88 20.70
C ILE A 502 -9.07 12.64 19.90
N SER A 503 -9.19 13.93 20.21
CA SER A 503 -10.10 14.86 19.56
C SER A 503 -9.38 15.54 18.40
N ASN A 504 -9.17 14.77 17.33
CA ASN A 504 -8.74 15.28 16.03
C ASN A 504 -9.87 15.04 15.03
N ASN A 505 -10.11 16.00 14.14
CA ASN A 505 -11.03 15.78 13.02
C ASN A 505 -10.42 14.84 11.98
N TYR A 506 -9.11 14.75 11.86
CA TYR A 506 -8.45 13.90 10.85
C TYR A 506 -8.09 12.50 11.38
N PRO A 507 -7.83 11.53 10.49
CA PRO A 507 -7.46 10.18 10.92
C PRO A 507 -6.17 10.16 11.75
N LEU A 508 -6.20 9.37 12.82
CA LEU A 508 -5.00 9.02 13.58
C LEU A 508 -4.22 7.94 12.82
N PHE A 509 -2.94 8.19 12.54
CA PHE A 509 -2.05 7.20 11.92
C PHE A 509 -1.24 6.49 13.01
N ILE A 510 -1.39 5.17 13.10
CA ILE A 510 -0.63 4.30 14.01
C ILE A 510 0.15 3.32 13.14
N GLN A 511 1.47 3.33 13.25
CA GLN A 511 2.36 2.46 12.50
C GLN A 511 3.34 1.77 13.42
N THR A 512 3.55 0.47 13.25
CA THR A 512 4.69 -0.22 13.85
C THR A 512 5.85 -0.32 12.86
N ASN A 513 7.08 -0.38 13.36
CA ASN A 513 8.29 -0.38 12.55
C ASN A 513 9.08 -1.71 12.58
N SER A 514 8.48 -2.79 13.13
CA SER A 514 9.21 -4.02 13.48
C SER A 514 8.37 -5.28 13.28
N PRO A 515 8.58 -6.08 12.22
CA PRO A 515 7.74 -7.23 11.91
C PRO A 515 7.72 -8.35 12.97
N GLN A 516 8.73 -8.43 13.84
CA GLN A 516 8.86 -9.55 14.79
C GLN A 516 8.27 -9.25 16.19
N ASN A 517 8.17 -7.98 16.57
CA ASN A 517 7.66 -7.54 17.88
C ASN A 517 6.62 -6.42 17.78
N ALA A 518 6.19 -6.06 16.57
CA ALA A 518 5.16 -5.06 16.32
C ALA A 518 3.87 -5.45 17.03
N ALA A 519 3.48 -4.64 18.01
CA ALA A 519 2.21 -4.78 18.67
C ALA A 519 1.58 -3.39 18.85
N VAL A 520 0.35 -3.26 18.35
CA VAL A 520 -0.57 -2.22 18.80
C VAL A 520 -1.52 -2.90 19.78
N SER A 521 -1.47 -2.51 21.06
CA SER A 521 -2.27 -3.16 22.10
C SER A 521 -3.10 -2.15 22.88
N PHE A 522 -4.39 -2.43 22.99
CA PHE A 522 -5.31 -1.69 23.83
C PHE A 522 -5.52 -2.46 25.14
N GLY A 523 -5.19 -1.83 26.27
CA GLY A 523 -5.17 -2.44 27.60
C GLY A 523 -6.54 -2.87 28.11
N GLU A 524 -6.57 -3.70 29.15
CA GLU A 524 -7.81 -4.21 29.74
C GLU A 524 -8.67 -3.07 30.30
N ASN A 525 -9.99 -3.16 30.10
CA ASN A 525 -10.98 -2.15 30.51
C ASN A 525 -10.66 -0.72 30.05
N SER A 526 -9.80 -0.55 29.04
CA SER A 526 -9.48 0.77 28.50
C SER A 526 -10.62 1.30 27.64
N SER A 527 -10.82 2.62 27.66
CA SER A 527 -11.79 3.33 26.83
C SER A 527 -11.06 4.33 25.96
N ILE A 528 -11.10 4.12 24.65
CA ILE A 528 -10.43 4.95 23.66
C ILE A 528 -11.50 5.60 22.78
N THR A 529 -11.46 6.92 22.67
CA THR A 529 -12.26 7.68 21.70
C THR A 529 -11.36 8.39 20.72
N ILE A 530 -11.53 8.15 19.42
CA ILE A 530 -10.77 8.81 18.35
C ILE A 530 -11.77 9.47 17.40
N ASN A 531 -11.83 10.79 17.39
CA ASN A 531 -12.90 11.49 16.68
C ASN A 531 -12.83 11.30 15.16
N GLY A 532 -11.66 11.45 14.54
CA GLY A 532 -11.47 11.55 13.08
C GLY A 532 -11.23 10.25 12.32
N GLY A 533 -11.35 9.09 12.96
CA GLY A 533 -10.97 7.79 12.40
C GLY A 533 -9.56 7.36 12.76
N ALA A 534 -9.22 6.10 12.47
CA ALA A 534 -7.94 5.50 12.81
C ALA A 534 -7.45 4.57 11.71
N ILE A 535 -6.17 4.70 11.37
CA ILE A 535 -5.45 3.82 10.44
C ILE A 535 -4.32 3.16 11.22
N ILE A 536 -4.44 1.86 11.44
CA ILE A 536 -3.50 1.04 12.22
C ILE A 536 -2.78 0.12 11.27
N ASN A 537 -1.50 0.37 11.02
CA ASN A 537 -0.63 -0.48 10.23
C ASN A 537 0.40 -1.17 11.14
N ALA A 538 0.26 -2.48 11.31
CA ALA A 538 1.12 -3.28 12.19
C ALA A 538 2.24 -4.05 11.47
N ASP A 539 2.46 -3.86 10.16
CA ASP A 539 3.57 -4.39 9.34
C ASP A 539 4.04 -5.84 9.68
N GLY A 540 3.12 -6.81 9.60
CA GLY A 540 3.37 -8.22 9.93
C GLY A 540 3.15 -8.60 11.40
N GLY A 541 2.83 -7.62 12.25
CA GLY A 541 2.66 -7.73 13.69
C GLY A 541 1.23 -8.00 14.17
N LYS A 542 0.93 -7.61 15.41
CA LYS A 542 -0.34 -7.88 16.07
C LYS A 542 -1.10 -6.60 16.43
N VAL A 543 -2.42 -6.64 16.27
CA VAL A 543 -3.33 -5.66 16.87
C VAL A 543 -4.21 -6.37 17.88
N LYS A 544 -4.08 -6.00 19.16
CA LYS A 544 -4.79 -6.63 20.26
C LYS A 544 -5.68 -5.63 20.98
N PHE A 545 -6.97 -5.90 21.03
CA PHE A 545 -7.90 -5.29 21.95
C PHE A 545 -8.04 -6.24 23.14
N SER A 546 -7.59 -5.86 24.34
CA SER A 546 -7.64 -6.75 25.51
C SER A 546 -9.06 -6.83 26.10
N GLU A 547 -9.24 -7.65 27.13
CA GLU A 547 -10.54 -7.86 27.77
C GLU A 547 -11.19 -6.53 28.20
N GLY A 548 -12.47 -6.34 27.88
CA GLY A 548 -13.25 -5.16 28.25
C GLY A 548 -12.82 -3.86 27.57
N SER A 549 -11.86 -3.89 26.64
CA SER A 549 -11.41 -2.70 25.92
C SER A 549 -12.50 -2.15 25.00
N GLN A 550 -12.58 -0.83 24.90
CA GLN A 550 -13.59 -0.12 24.14
C GLN A 550 -12.92 0.87 23.18
N LEU A 551 -13.29 0.80 21.90
CA LEU A 551 -12.90 1.77 20.90
C LEU A 551 -14.15 2.44 20.31
N ASN A 552 -14.21 3.76 20.40
CA ASN A 552 -15.28 4.57 19.85
C ASN A 552 -14.74 5.57 18.82
N ILE A 553 -15.20 5.47 17.59
CA ILE A 553 -14.87 6.39 16.49
C ILE A 553 -16.16 7.08 16.05
N PRO A 554 -16.48 8.26 16.61
CA PRO A 554 -17.74 8.95 16.30
C PRO A 554 -17.76 9.61 14.93
N ASN A 555 -16.61 9.90 14.30
CA ASN A 555 -16.56 10.54 12.98
C ASN A 555 -15.41 10.03 12.10
N GLY A 556 -15.56 8.87 11.46
CA GLY A 556 -14.58 8.40 10.49
C GLY A 556 -14.43 6.90 10.46
N ASP A 557 -13.41 6.46 9.75
CA ASP A 557 -13.22 5.06 9.40
C ASP A 557 -12.20 4.40 10.31
N LEU A 558 -12.32 3.08 10.46
CA LEU A 558 -11.33 2.24 11.11
C LEU A 558 -10.69 1.34 10.07
N ILE A 559 -9.39 1.47 9.90
CA ILE A 559 -8.59 0.59 9.06
C ILE A 559 -7.54 -0.08 9.94
N ILE A 560 -7.53 -1.41 9.94
CA ILE A 560 -6.51 -2.23 10.57
C ILE A 560 -5.84 -3.03 9.46
N ASN A 561 -4.53 -2.91 9.33
CA ASN A 561 -3.71 -3.65 8.38
C ASN A 561 -2.54 -4.26 9.15
N THR A 562 -2.53 -5.57 9.34
CA THR A 562 -1.39 -6.28 9.94
C THR A 562 -0.47 -6.90 8.89
N GLY A 563 -0.68 -6.64 7.60
CA GLY A 563 0.12 -7.15 6.49
C GLY A 563 -0.35 -8.51 5.97
N GLU A 564 0.09 -8.84 4.75
CA GLU A 564 -0.28 -10.09 4.08
C GLU A 564 0.06 -11.31 4.94
N VAL A 565 -0.92 -12.20 5.11
CA VAL A 565 -0.93 -13.68 5.12
C VAL A 565 0.36 -14.47 5.44
N ILE A 566 1.30 -13.94 6.20
CA ILE A 566 2.44 -14.65 6.76
C ILE A 566 2.33 -14.60 8.29
N THR A 567 2.35 -15.78 8.90
CA THR A 567 2.37 -15.94 10.36
C THR A 567 3.53 -15.13 10.95
N PRO A 568 3.32 -14.28 11.98
CA PRO A 568 2.27 -14.37 13.00
C PRO A 568 1.22 -13.23 13.01
N ALA A 569 0.92 -12.59 11.86
CA ALA A 569 -0.01 -11.47 11.80
C ALA A 569 -1.40 -11.82 12.38
N GLU A 570 -1.89 -11.03 13.35
CA GLU A 570 -3.16 -11.32 14.05
C GLU A 570 -3.83 -10.03 14.55
N THR A 571 -5.14 -9.94 14.31
CA THR A 571 -6.03 -8.96 14.95
C THR A 571 -6.96 -9.71 15.88
N SER A 572 -6.88 -9.44 17.17
CA SER A 572 -7.66 -10.13 18.20
C SER A 572 -8.45 -9.15 19.06
N PHE A 573 -9.73 -9.43 19.21
CA PHE A 573 -10.66 -8.72 20.08
C PHE A 573 -10.95 -9.60 21.30
N GLY A 574 -10.46 -9.20 22.46
CA GLY A 574 -10.58 -9.92 23.72
C GLY A 574 -12.00 -9.92 24.26
N GLU A 575 -12.25 -10.73 25.28
CA GLU A 575 -13.58 -10.92 25.85
C GLU A 575 -14.24 -9.59 26.23
N ARG A 576 -15.54 -9.45 25.97
CA ARG A 576 -16.32 -8.24 26.31
C ARG A 576 -15.81 -6.94 25.68
N SER A 577 -14.93 -7.02 24.67
CA SER A 577 -14.48 -5.83 23.94
C SER A 577 -15.59 -5.25 23.06
N SER A 578 -15.58 -3.93 22.89
CA SER A 578 -16.61 -3.22 22.14
C SER A 578 -16.02 -2.17 21.21
N ILE A 579 -16.33 -2.28 19.92
CA ILE A 579 -15.83 -1.40 18.88
C ILE A 579 -17.03 -0.76 18.18
N HIS A 580 -17.12 0.56 18.27
CA HIS A 580 -18.17 1.35 17.65
C HIS A 580 -17.55 2.34 16.66
N VAL A 581 -17.89 2.21 15.38
CA VAL A 581 -17.36 3.06 14.31
C VAL A 581 -18.52 3.70 13.57
N ASN A 582 -18.60 5.03 13.61
CA ASN A 582 -19.52 5.79 12.76
C ASN A 582 -18.83 6.13 11.43
N GLY A 583 -18.64 5.08 10.63
CA GLY A 583 -17.90 5.09 9.36
C GLY A 583 -17.62 3.66 8.91
N GLN A 584 -16.66 3.50 8.01
CA GLN A 584 -16.30 2.21 7.41
C GLN A 584 -15.35 1.41 8.29
N ILE A 585 -15.41 0.07 8.20
CA ILE A 585 -14.47 -0.83 8.87
C ILE A 585 -13.70 -1.64 7.83
N VAL A 586 -12.38 -1.63 7.93
CA VAL A 586 -11.48 -2.46 7.13
C VAL A 586 -10.54 -3.18 8.10
N ILE A 587 -10.50 -4.50 8.04
CA ILE A 587 -9.53 -5.29 8.82
C ILE A 587 -8.83 -6.25 7.86
N ASP A 588 -7.54 -6.06 7.64
CA ASP A 588 -6.66 -7.00 6.95
C ASP A 588 -5.71 -7.65 7.95
N SER A 589 -5.82 -8.96 8.10
CA SER A 589 -4.97 -9.77 8.96
C SER A 589 -5.06 -11.24 8.61
N TYR A 590 -3.94 -11.98 8.73
CA TYR A 590 -3.95 -13.43 8.55
C TYR A 590 -4.98 -14.12 9.45
N LYS A 591 -5.02 -13.73 10.74
CA LYS A 591 -6.02 -14.17 11.73
C LYS A 591 -6.84 -12.99 12.23
N ILE A 592 -8.15 -13.16 12.26
CA ILE A 592 -9.09 -12.22 12.88
C ILE A 592 -9.92 -13.00 13.91
N LYS A 593 -9.77 -12.68 15.19
CA LYS A 593 -10.46 -13.37 16.27
C LYS A 593 -11.32 -12.43 17.09
N PHE A 594 -12.56 -12.81 17.30
CA PHE A 594 -13.49 -12.17 18.21
C PHE A 594 -13.74 -13.13 19.37
N SER A 595 -13.19 -12.84 20.54
CA SER A 595 -13.40 -13.62 21.75
C SER A 595 -14.80 -13.40 22.33
N GLU A 596 -15.15 -14.19 23.34
CA GLU A 596 -16.52 -14.25 23.88
C GLU A 596 -17.12 -12.86 24.20
N ASN A 597 -18.38 -12.68 23.83
CA ASN A 597 -19.14 -11.44 24.06
C ASN A 597 -18.51 -10.17 23.44
N THR A 598 -17.70 -10.32 22.39
CA THR A 598 -17.18 -9.18 21.62
C THR A 598 -18.29 -8.55 20.77
N GLN A 599 -18.32 -7.22 20.68
CA GLN A 599 -19.23 -6.50 19.81
C GLN A 599 -18.48 -5.54 18.89
N ILE A 600 -18.68 -5.67 17.57
CA ILE A 600 -18.24 -4.68 16.59
C ILE A 600 -19.45 -4.09 15.88
N SER A 601 -19.47 -2.78 15.71
CA SER A 601 -20.54 -2.10 15.01
C SER A 601 -20.06 -0.99 14.09
N SER A 602 -20.68 -0.90 12.92
CA SER A 602 -20.44 0.15 11.92
C SER A 602 -21.75 0.74 11.42
N THR A 603 -21.77 2.06 11.22
CA THR A 603 -22.87 2.73 10.51
C THR A 603 -22.76 2.61 8.99
N GLY A 604 -21.58 2.29 8.47
CA GLY A 604 -21.28 2.14 7.05
C GLY A 604 -21.17 0.68 6.59
N TYR A 605 -20.11 0.39 5.83
CA TYR A 605 -19.70 -0.87 5.22
C TYR A 605 -18.55 -1.49 6.01
N ALA A 606 -18.39 -2.81 5.91
CA ALA A 606 -17.28 -3.52 6.51
C ALA A 606 -16.64 -4.54 5.56
N ILE A 607 -15.32 -4.66 5.59
CA ILE A 607 -14.57 -5.71 4.88
C ILE A 607 -13.51 -6.32 5.78
N LEU A 608 -13.44 -7.63 5.76
CA LEU A 608 -12.52 -8.44 6.54
C LEU A 608 -11.68 -9.29 5.60
N TYR A 609 -10.38 -9.01 5.51
CA TYR A 609 -9.41 -9.83 4.80
C TYR A 609 -8.73 -10.77 5.78
N GLY A 610 -8.84 -12.09 5.57
CA GLY A 610 -8.18 -13.05 6.44
C GLY A 610 -8.28 -14.50 6.02
N GLN A 611 -7.38 -15.34 6.52
CA GLN A 611 -7.45 -16.80 6.31
C GLN A 611 -8.24 -17.51 7.40
N ASP A 612 -8.21 -17.00 8.63
CA ASP A 612 -8.89 -17.60 9.78
C ASP A 612 -9.65 -16.50 10.51
N ILE A 613 -10.95 -16.43 10.24
CA ILE A 613 -11.88 -15.45 10.81
C ILE A 613 -12.81 -16.18 11.77
N LYS A 614 -12.63 -15.96 13.07
CA LYS A 614 -13.32 -16.72 14.11
C LYS A 614 -14.07 -15.83 15.08
N PHE A 615 -15.36 -16.08 15.22
CA PHE A 615 -16.22 -15.52 16.24
C PHE A 615 -16.44 -16.59 17.32
N ASP A 616 -15.99 -16.33 18.54
CA ASP A 616 -16.29 -17.17 19.71
C ASP A 616 -17.69 -16.82 20.26
N GLU A 617 -18.12 -17.49 21.33
CA GLU A 617 -19.50 -17.45 21.83
C GLU A 617 -20.04 -16.04 22.06
N ASN A 618 -21.28 -15.80 21.64
CA ASN A 618 -22.00 -14.54 21.79
C ASN A 618 -21.35 -13.32 21.11
N SER A 619 -20.38 -13.53 20.22
CA SER A 619 -19.72 -12.44 19.49
C SER A 619 -20.60 -11.89 18.38
N GLN A 620 -20.52 -10.59 18.13
CA GLN A 620 -21.44 -9.92 17.20
C GLN A 620 -20.73 -8.91 16.31
N ILE A 621 -21.12 -8.90 15.04
CA ILE A 621 -20.87 -7.79 14.11
C ILE A 621 -22.20 -7.22 13.62
N ILE A 622 -22.39 -5.92 13.82
CA ILE A 622 -23.63 -5.21 13.51
C ILE A 622 -23.32 -4.08 12.53
N ILE A 623 -23.80 -4.22 11.31
CA ILE A 623 -23.70 -3.21 10.25
C ILE A 623 -25.06 -2.57 10.08
N LYS A 624 -25.14 -1.24 10.00
CA LYS A 624 -26.41 -0.51 9.78
C LYS A 624 -26.61 -0.02 8.34
N SER A 625 -25.56 -0.03 7.51
CA SER A 625 -25.52 0.39 6.10
C SER A 625 -26.20 1.73 5.79
N GLY A 626 -25.38 2.76 5.67
CA GLY A 626 -25.68 4.02 4.99
C GLY A 626 -24.37 4.76 4.69
N ILE A 627 -24.39 5.75 3.79
CA ILE A 627 -23.32 6.75 3.76
C ILE A 627 -23.33 7.40 5.14
N ALA A 628 -22.28 7.22 5.93
CA ALA A 628 -22.20 7.83 7.26
C ALA A 628 -22.48 9.34 7.12
N GLU A 629 -23.32 9.91 8.00
CA GLU A 629 -23.78 11.32 7.94
C GLU A 629 -22.67 12.36 8.17
N ASN A 630 -21.39 11.96 8.13
CA ASN A 630 -20.26 12.77 8.56
C ASN A 630 -19.71 13.60 7.39
N SER A 631 -20.16 14.85 7.34
CA SER A 631 -19.86 15.87 6.32
C SER A 631 -18.48 16.51 6.39
N GLU A 632 -17.65 16.21 7.40
CA GLU A 632 -16.39 16.93 7.64
C GLU A 632 -15.12 16.16 7.25
N ASN A 633 -15.12 14.82 7.25
CA ASN A 633 -13.98 13.99 6.81
C ASN A 633 -14.08 13.52 5.35
N SER A 634 -15.07 14.04 4.65
CA SER A 634 -15.51 13.59 3.33
C SER A 634 -14.94 14.46 2.21
N GLN A 635 -13.64 14.80 2.27
CA GLN A 635 -12.96 15.50 1.18
C GLN A 635 -12.01 14.61 0.37
N ILE A 636 -12.54 14.24 -0.80
CA ILE A 636 -11.90 14.13 -2.12
C ILE A 636 -10.72 13.15 -2.25
N VAL A 637 -11.00 12.00 -2.86
CA VAL A 637 -9.97 11.20 -3.53
C VAL A 637 -9.50 11.94 -4.79
N LYS A 638 -8.26 12.43 -4.76
CA LYS A 638 -7.53 12.94 -5.92
C LYS A 638 -6.69 11.81 -6.52
N ILE A 639 -7.04 11.34 -7.71
CA ILE A 639 -6.18 10.41 -8.46
C ILE A 639 -5.17 11.24 -9.25
N ILE A 640 -3.94 11.30 -8.76
CA ILE A 640 -2.79 11.83 -9.50
C ILE A 640 -2.06 10.63 -10.12
N THR A 641 -1.90 10.63 -11.44
CA THR A 641 -1.00 9.68 -12.13
C THR A 641 0.13 10.48 -12.77
N PRO A 642 1.36 10.45 -12.23
CA PRO A 642 2.50 11.07 -12.91
C PRO A 642 2.83 10.27 -14.18
N ILE A 643 2.89 10.94 -15.32
CA ILE A 643 3.32 10.37 -16.60
C ILE A 643 4.72 10.92 -16.93
N GLY A 644 5.72 10.05 -16.87
CA GLY A 644 6.94 10.05 -17.70
C GLY A 644 7.84 11.30 -17.76
N LEU A 645 9.12 11.11 -17.40
CA LEU A 645 10.21 12.02 -17.76
C LEU A 645 10.68 11.71 -19.19
N ASN A 646 10.53 12.64 -20.13
CA ASN A 646 11.22 12.61 -21.42
C ASN A 646 12.51 13.46 -21.30
N PRO A 647 13.69 13.03 -21.80
CA PRO A 647 14.95 13.77 -21.67
C PRO A 647 14.99 15.18 -22.30
N SER A 648 13.96 15.63 -23.02
CA SER A 648 13.95 16.94 -23.69
C SER A 648 12.78 17.86 -23.30
N SER A 649 11.70 17.29 -22.77
CA SER A 649 10.47 18.00 -22.44
C SER A 649 9.84 17.37 -21.20
N LEU A 650 9.39 18.20 -20.27
CA LEU A 650 8.69 17.78 -19.08
C LEU A 650 7.19 18.01 -19.27
N TYR A 651 6.40 16.97 -19.12
CA TYR A 651 4.94 17.04 -19.20
C TYR A 651 4.34 16.79 -17.82
N ILE A 652 3.46 17.69 -17.38
CA ILE A 652 2.59 17.48 -16.22
C ILE A 652 1.17 17.54 -16.74
N THR A 653 0.44 16.44 -16.58
CA THR A 653 -0.95 16.36 -17.02
C THR A 653 -1.83 15.89 -15.89
N GLY A 654 -3.02 16.45 -15.80
CA GLY A 654 -4.00 16.01 -14.82
C GLY A 654 -5.42 16.43 -15.22
N TRP A 655 -6.39 15.82 -14.55
CA TRP A 655 -7.79 16.20 -14.65
C TRP A 655 -8.20 16.91 -13.37
N PHE A 656 -9.03 17.93 -13.49
CA PHE A 656 -9.66 18.60 -12.37
C PHE A 656 -11.05 19.05 -12.76
N SER A 657 -11.92 19.27 -11.78
CA SER A 657 -13.18 19.98 -11.96
C SER A 657 -13.28 20.99 -10.83
N ILE A 658 -13.90 22.13 -11.10
CA ILE A 658 -14.10 23.15 -10.07
C ILE A 658 -15.48 23.00 -9.47
N ILE A 659 -15.49 22.77 -8.16
CA ILE A 659 -16.68 22.98 -7.33
C ILE A 659 -16.68 24.45 -6.92
N PRO A 660 -17.79 25.19 -7.11
CA PRO A 660 -17.82 26.58 -6.71
C PRO A 660 -17.47 26.78 -5.24
N ASN A 661 -16.43 27.56 -5.00
CA ASN A 661 -16.03 28.07 -3.70
C ASN A 661 -15.68 29.57 -3.81
N ASN A 662 -15.58 30.24 -2.67
CA ASN A 662 -15.22 31.66 -2.62
C ASN A 662 -13.72 31.87 -2.34
N SER A 663 -12.89 30.84 -2.53
CA SER A 663 -11.48 30.83 -2.13
C SER A 663 -10.56 30.52 -3.31
N ILE A 664 -9.28 30.85 -3.16
CA ILE A 664 -8.26 30.40 -4.10
C ILE A 664 -8.00 28.92 -3.82
N THR A 665 -8.11 28.07 -4.83
CA THR A 665 -7.89 26.61 -4.69
C THR A 665 -6.69 26.17 -5.53
N PRO A 666 -5.64 25.60 -4.93
CA PRO A 666 -4.56 24.98 -5.69
C PRO A 666 -5.04 23.68 -6.34
N ILE A 667 -4.88 23.58 -7.66
CA ILE A 667 -5.08 22.36 -8.44
C ILE A 667 -3.81 21.52 -8.44
N ASP A 668 -2.66 22.16 -8.67
CA ASP A 668 -1.35 21.53 -8.69
C ASP A 668 -0.30 22.44 -8.07
N SER A 669 0.63 21.86 -7.32
CA SER A 669 1.76 22.52 -6.67
C SER A 669 2.97 21.62 -6.79
N THR A 670 3.63 21.68 -7.95
CA THR A 670 4.73 20.79 -8.30
C THR A 670 6.06 21.54 -8.29
N THR A 671 7.05 20.98 -7.59
CA THR A 671 8.44 21.46 -7.66
C THR A 671 9.25 20.53 -8.54
N LEU A 672 9.82 21.08 -9.60
CA LEU A 672 10.73 20.38 -10.49
C LEU A 672 12.16 20.64 -10.07
N LEU A 673 12.89 19.57 -9.78
CA LEU A 673 14.27 19.62 -9.30
C LEU A 673 15.20 18.93 -10.30
N ASN A 674 16.26 19.63 -10.68
CA ASN A 674 17.46 19.04 -11.27
C ASN A 674 18.67 19.45 -10.40
N THR A 675 19.78 18.72 -10.52
CA THR A 675 21.09 18.95 -9.86
C THR A 675 21.57 20.41 -9.82
N THR A 676 21.05 21.28 -10.69
CA THR A 676 21.45 22.70 -10.80
C THR A 676 20.31 23.71 -10.67
N TYR A 677 19.03 23.31 -10.72
CA TYR A 677 17.90 24.25 -10.78
C TYR A 677 16.62 23.72 -10.10
N GLN A 678 15.83 24.65 -9.57
CA GLN A 678 14.52 24.43 -8.98
C GLN A 678 13.47 25.30 -9.71
N VAL A 679 12.39 24.69 -10.18
CA VAL A 679 11.23 25.39 -10.76
C VAL A 679 9.99 25.03 -9.95
N TYR A 680 9.30 26.03 -9.42
CA TYR A 680 8.05 25.87 -8.71
C TYR A 680 6.87 26.19 -9.63
N LEU A 681 6.00 25.23 -9.86
CA LEU A 681 4.77 25.36 -10.62
C LEU A 681 3.59 25.35 -9.65
N ASN A 682 2.68 26.31 -9.79
CA ASN A 682 1.47 26.37 -8.99
C ASN A 682 0.27 26.73 -9.88
N LEU A 683 -0.57 25.75 -10.16
CA LEU A 683 -1.82 25.92 -10.89
C LEU A 683 -2.94 26.11 -9.87
N VAL A 684 -3.64 27.24 -9.90
CA VAL A 684 -4.70 27.58 -8.94
C VAL A 684 -5.96 28.04 -9.66
N THR A 685 -7.11 27.93 -9.00
CA THR A 685 -8.36 28.56 -9.44
C THR A 685 -8.78 29.66 -8.49
N THR A 686 -9.30 30.75 -9.03
CA THR A 686 -9.84 31.87 -8.26
C THR A 686 -11.25 32.20 -8.74
N PRO A 687 -12.22 32.42 -7.84
CA PRO A 687 -13.60 32.73 -8.24
C PRO A 687 -13.66 34.07 -8.97
N LYS A 688 -14.32 34.08 -10.13
CA LYS A 688 -14.63 35.28 -10.91
C LYS A 688 -16.12 35.63 -10.77
N THR A 689 -16.98 34.62 -10.84
CA THR A 689 -18.42 34.67 -10.55
C THR A 689 -18.84 33.36 -9.86
N PRO A 690 -20.10 33.19 -9.40
CA PRO A 690 -20.56 31.92 -8.82
C PRO A 690 -20.46 30.70 -9.76
N THR A 691 -20.30 30.92 -11.08
CA THR A 691 -20.25 29.87 -12.10
C THR A 691 -18.98 29.92 -12.94
N GLU A 692 -18.10 30.90 -12.75
CA GLU A 692 -16.86 31.09 -13.51
C GLU A 692 -15.67 31.28 -12.58
N TYR A 693 -14.54 30.66 -12.92
CA TYR A 693 -13.28 30.75 -12.20
C TYR A 693 -12.16 31.15 -13.16
N ASN A 694 -11.19 31.90 -12.68
CA ASN A 694 -9.92 32.04 -13.38
C ASN A 694 -9.03 30.87 -12.96
N LEU A 695 -8.65 30.03 -13.92
CA LEU A 695 -7.51 29.13 -13.84
C LEU A 695 -6.24 29.95 -14.05
N ILE A 696 -5.32 29.87 -13.10
CA ILE A 696 -4.11 30.68 -13.06
C ILE A 696 -2.90 29.78 -12.87
N LEU A 697 -1.95 29.82 -13.78
CA LEU A 697 -0.67 29.14 -13.64
C LEU A 697 0.40 30.13 -13.18
N TYR A 698 1.04 29.86 -12.05
CA TYR A 698 2.23 30.53 -11.58
C TYR A 698 3.47 29.66 -11.81
N VAL A 699 4.55 30.28 -12.29
CA VAL A 699 5.89 29.69 -12.37
C VAL A 699 6.85 30.54 -11.55
N ASN A 700 7.48 29.98 -10.51
CA ASN A 700 8.33 30.70 -9.56
C ASN A 700 7.67 31.99 -9.03
N SER A 701 6.40 31.88 -8.62
CA SER A 701 5.57 32.99 -8.14
C SER A 701 5.27 34.09 -9.17
N THR A 702 5.61 33.88 -10.44
CA THR A 702 5.28 34.79 -11.55
C THR A 702 4.06 34.25 -12.30
N LEU A 703 3.07 35.12 -12.52
CA LEU A 703 1.88 34.79 -13.32
C LEU A 703 2.31 34.44 -14.75
N TYR A 704 1.98 33.24 -15.21
CA TYR A 704 2.39 32.73 -16.50
C TYR A 704 1.21 32.58 -17.48
N ASP A 705 0.09 32.01 -17.01
CA ASP A 705 -1.13 31.88 -17.82
C ASP A 705 -2.38 32.16 -16.98
N LEU A 706 -3.43 32.66 -17.62
CA LEU A 706 -4.74 32.90 -17.01
C LEU A 706 -5.84 32.61 -18.03
N THR A 707 -6.72 31.68 -17.69
CA THR A 707 -7.88 31.30 -18.51
C THR A 707 -9.13 31.30 -17.64
N THR A 708 -10.26 31.82 -18.14
CA THR A 708 -11.55 31.66 -17.46
C THR A 708 -12.15 30.31 -17.83
N ILE A 709 -12.61 29.59 -16.82
CA ILE A 709 -13.26 28.28 -16.94
C ILE A 709 -14.56 28.26 -16.13
N ASN A 710 -15.55 27.52 -16.60
CA ASN A 710 -16.81 27.34 -15.88
C ASN A 710 -16.68 26.34 -14.73
N ALA A 711 -17.41 26.56 -13.66
CA ALA A 711 -17.58 25.55 -12.63
C ALA A 711 -18.35 24.33 -13.16
N PHE A 712 -18.21 23.18 -12.49
CA PHE A 712 -18.90 21.92 -12.76
C PHE A 712 -18.56 21.22 -14.08
N GLN A 713 -17.68 21.79 -14.90
CA GLN A 713 -17.11 21.09 -16.06
C GLN A 713 -15.78 20.44 -15.67
N PRO A 714 -15.52 19.20 -16.12
CA PRO A 714 -14.19 18.61 -16.01
C PRO A 714 -13.25 19.30 -17.01
N TYR A 715 -12.02 19.52 -16.58
CA TYR A 715 -10.95 20.10 -17.36
C TYR A 715 -9.74 19.19 -17.30
N MET A 716 -9.16 18.92 -18.45
CA MET A 716 -7.79 18.42 -18.53
C MET A 716 -6.84 19.61 -18.58
N TYR A 717 -5.77 19.56 -17.80
CA TYR A 717 -4.63 20.43 -18.00
C TYR A 717 -3.43 19.64 -18.50
N VAL A 718 -2.67 20.29 -19.38
CA VAL A 718 -1.37 19.83 -19.87
C VAL A 718 -0.42 21.01 -19.69
N ILE A 719 0.60 20.82 -18.85
CA ILE A 719 1.70 21.75 -18.69
C ILE A 719 2.92 21.10 -19.34
N GLU A 720 3.39 21.74 -20.40
CA GLU A 720 4.61 21.34 -21.11
C GLU A 720 5.74 22.31 -20.79
N GLY A 721 6.89 21.77 -20.41
CA GLY A 721 8.14 22.48 -20.20
C GLY A 721 9.27 21.85 -21.01
N TYR A 722 10.36 22.60 -21.24
CA TYR A 722 11.56 22.10 -21.92
C TYR A 722 12.80 22.41 -21.08
N ILE A 723 13.79 21.52 -21.09
CA ILE A 723 15.11 21.76 -20.48
C ILE A 723 16.13 21.81 -21.63
N SER A 724 16.65 23.01 -21.94
CA SER A 724 17.61 23.23 -23.02
C SER A 724 18.90 23.87 -22.51
N GLN A 725 20.04 23.20 -22.77
CA GLN A 725 21.41 23.74 -22.78
C GLN A 725 21.74 24.91 -21.82
N GLY A 726 21.72 24.66 -20.51
CA GLY A 726 22.34 25.55 -19.52
C GLY A 726 21.60 26.86 -19.20
N TYR A 727 20.42 27.09 -19.77
CA TYR A 727 19.52 28.18 -19.41
C TYR A 727 18.07 27.70 -19.38
N THR A 728 17.36 27.91 -18.26
CA THR A 728 15.93 27.59 -18.16
C THR A 728 15.12 28.71 -18.80
N TYR A 729 14.68 28.51 -20.05
CA TYR A 729 13.63 29.31 -20.68
C TYR A 729 12.39 28.45 -20.88
N LEU A 730 11.26 28.88 -20.31
CA LEU A 730 9.93 28.35 -20.62
C LEU A 730 9.46 29.10 -21.88
N GLU A 731 9.74 28.55 -23.07
CA GLU A 731 9.60 29.32 -24.32
C GLU A 731 8.29 29.08 -25.07
N ARG A 732 7.48 28.07 -24.71
CA ARG A 732 6.16 27.88 -25.34
C ARG A 732 5.28 26.88 -24.59
N LEU A 733 4.19 27.36 -24.01
CA LEU A 733 3.04 26.53 -23.66
C LEU A 733 2.16 26.47 -24.92
N SER A 734 2.20 25.39 -25.69
CA SER A 734 1.22 25.21 -26.76
C SER A 734 -0.11 24.80 -26.15
N ARG A 735 -0.92 25.81 -25.80
CA ARG A 735 -2.32 25.72 -25.36
C ARG A 735 -2.53 24.86 -24.11
N THR A 736 -3.07 25.50 -23.07
CA THR A 736 -4.02 24.83 -22.18
C THR A 736 -5.17 24.34 -23.05
N GLN A 737 -5.04 23.15 -23.62
CA GLN A 737 -6.10 22.58 -24.46
C GLN A 737 -7.11 21.98 -23.50
N ILE A 738 -8.05 22.82 -23.08
CA ILE A 738 -9.29 22.36 -22.46
C ILE A 738 -10.01 21.55 -23.53
N ILE A 739 -9.96 20.24 -23.39
CA ILE A 739 -10.84 19.35 -24.14
C ILE A 739 -12.09 19.22 -23.26
N GLU A 740 -13.18 19.88 -23.67
CA GLU A 740 -14.50 19.76 -23.03
C GLU A 740 -15.10 18.36 -23.18
#